data_AF-A0A231GXD3-F1
#
_entry.id   AF-A0A231GXD3-F1
#
_cell.length_a   1.000
_cell.length_b   1.000
_cell.length_c   1.000
_cell.angle_alpha   90.00
_cell.angle_beta   90.00
_cell.angle_gamma   90.00
#
_symmetry.space_group_name_H-M   'P 1'
#
loop_
_entity.id
_entity.type
_entity.pdbx_description
1 polymer ?
#
loop_
_entity_poly.entity_id
_entity_poly.type
_entity_poly.pdbx_seq_one_letter_code
_entity_poly.pdbx_strand_id
1 'polypeptide(L)'
;MTITEAPRRQAEPTGSPPQPARWGTLLAGPSDQPRWARPGLLALLVATALLYLWGLSASGWANDFYAAAVQAGTQSWKALLFGSLDSGNAITVDKPPAALWVMGLSGRLFGFGSFSLLLPQALMGVASVGLVYGAVRRWSGPAAGLIAGAALALTPVAALMFRFDNPDALLVLLLVAAAYCTVRATEKGSGRWLAAAGVAVGFGFLTKMMQAFLVLPALGLVFLVAAPIALRARILKLLGAVVALVISGGWFVALVSLWPADSRPYIGGSTDNSLLELALGYNGLGRVMGGEGNGGGGGGPGGGGNTGFGGSTGITRLFGDSMGTEISWLLPAALIGLVAGLWFTRRTPRTGRIRASLLLWSGWLLVTGVVFSFMQGTIHPYYTVALAPAIAALVGIAVVELWRGREFRSARAALGLMLAATGVWNFVLLDRTPDWYPALRWIVLVGSIGVAAILIAGAHALGKMTVVVAAAGLLFGFAGTTAYALETAATPHSGSIPTSGPSGGHGMGGFGGMPAGGTSAGAPGGTVPGGTGSGTTDSTSGGPGNAQPPGSADSTGARSGGPGGGNSDNTALRELLKSANNRWAAATVGSQSAGSLELSTGTSIMAIGGFTGSDNSPTLAQFQQYVKNGDIHYFFAGGGPGGGRGPGGGSGSASEITSWVESHYTAITVGGTTVYDLTRPTG
;
A
#
# COMPACT_ATOMS: atom_id res chain seq x y z
N MET A 1 56.35 -28.35 -67.27
CA MET A 1 56.18 -27.34 -68.34
C MET A 1 54.82 -27.65 -68.97
N THR A 2 53.83 -26.77 -69.06
CA THR A 2 53.88 -25.33 -69.34
C THR A 2 52.62 -24.65 -68.79
N ILE A 3 52.77 -23.36 -68.51
CA ILE A 3 51.83 -22.40 -67.95
C ILE A 3 50.77 -22.00 -68.99
N THR A 4 49.54 -21.68 -68.55
CA THR A 4 48.66 -20.75 -69.25
C THR A 4 47.95 -19.88 -68.21
N GLU A 5 48.24 -18.58 -68.26
CA GLU A 5 47.64 -17.54 -67.41
C GLU A 5 46.17 -17.29 -67.76
N ALA A 6 45.38 -16.99 -66.73
CA ALA A 6 44.09 -16.30 -66.83
C ALA A 6 44.06 -15.15 -65.80
N PRO A 7 43.32 -14.05 -66.06
CA PRO A 7 43.65 -12.73 -65.55
C PRO A 7 43.25 -12.52 -64.08
N ARG A 8 44.08 -11.74 -63.35
CA ARG A 8 43.78 -11.25 -61.99
C ARG A 8 42.53 -10.38 -62.01
N ARG A 9 41.43 -10.86 -61.41
CA ARG A 9 40.35 -9.99 -60.93
C ARG A 9 40.91 -9.11 -59.80
N GLN A 10 40.83 -7.80 -59.99
CA GLN A 10 41.04 -6.84 -58.90
C GLN A 10 40.03 -7.14 -57.79
N ALA A 11 40.53 -7.27 -56.57
CA ALA A 11 39.70 -7.41 -55.38
C ALA A 11 38.93 -6.10 -55.18
N GLU A 12 37.60 -6.17 -55.21
CA GLU A 12 36.77 -5.11 -54.65
C GLU A 12 37.12 -4.94 -53.17
N PRO A 13 37.25 -3.70 -52.67
CA PRO A 13 37.42 -3.48 -51.25
C PRO A 13 36.17 -3.99 -50.53
N THR A 14 36.35 -4.99 -49.68
CA THR A 14 35.35 -5.46 -48.73
C THR A 14 35.07 -4.34 -47.74
N GLY A 15 34.15 -3.45 -48.11
CA GLY A 15 33.58 -2.48 -47.20
C GLY A 15 33.00 -3.22 -46.00
N SER A 16 33.63 -3.05 -44.83
CA SER A 16 33.04 -3.49 -43.57
C SER A 16 31.64 -2.87 -43.47
N PRO A 17 30.58 -3.65 -43.16
CA PRO A 17 29.26 -3.07 -43.03
C PRO A 17 29.32 -1.91 -42.03
N PRO A 18 28.67 -0.76 -42.33
CA PRO A 18 28.72 0.40 -41.45
C PRO A 18 28.27 -0.05 -40.07
N GLN A 19 29.15 0.07 -39.07
CA GLN A 19 28.77 -0.18 -37.68
C GLN A 19 27.59 0.72 -37.38
N PRO A 20 26.41 0.17 -37.03
CA PRO A 20 25.26 1.01 -36.71
C PRO A 20 25.67 1.93 -35.57
N ALA A 21 25.45 3.23 -35.77
CA ALA A 21 25.79 4.26 -34.78
C ALA A 21 25.34 3.79 -33.39
N ARG A 22 26.22 3.90 -32.38
CA ARG A 22 26.00 3.39 -31.01
C ARG A 22 24.66 3.81 -30.39
N TRP A 23 24.10 4.93 -30.86
CA TRP A 23 22.77 5.43 -30.47
C TRP A 23 21.59 4.63 -31.05
N GLY A 24 21.72 4.15 -32.29
CA GLY A 24 20.70 3.30 -32.94
C GLY A 24 20.57 1.92 -32.29
N THR A 25 21.67 1.34 -31.80
CA THR A 25 21.68 0.06 -31.08
C THR A 25 21.21 0.18 -29.62
N LEU A 26 21.28 1.37 -29.01
CA LEU A 26 20.72 1.65 -27.69
C LEU A 26 19.19 1.68 -27.73
N LEU A 27 18.60 2.37 -28.70
CA LEU A 27 17.14 2.48 -28.84
C LEU A 27 16.49 1.23 -29.45
N ALA A 28 17.14 0.51 -30.37
CA ALA A 28 16.49 -0.55 -31.15
C ALA A 28 16.26 -1.89 -30.43
N GLY A 29 16.84 -2.14 -29.25
CA GLY A 29 16.77 -3.47 -28.63
C GLY A 29 17.99 -4.36 -28.95
N PRO A 30 18.21 -5.47 -28.22
CA PRO A 30 19.02 -6.55 -28.76
C PRO A 30 18.33 -7.13 -29.99
N SER A 31 19.08 -7.76 -30.89
CA SER A 31 18.57 -8.28 -32.17
C SER A 31 17.51 -9.37 -32.04
N ASP A 32 17.33 -9.94 -30.85
CA ASP A 32 16.31 -10.94 -30.53
C ASP A 32 14.93 -10.35 -30.20
N GLN A 33 14.81 -9.02 -30.19
CA GLN A 33 13.58 -8.31 -29.84
C GLN A 33 13.03 -7.46 -30.99
N PRO A 34 11.69 -7.28 -31.06
CA PRO A 34 11.09 -6.31 -31.97
C PRO A 34 11.65 -4.91 -31.69
N ARG A 35 11.89 -4.13 -32.76
CA ARG A 35 12.46 -2.77 -32.67
C ARG A 35 11.65 -1.81 -31.79
N TRP A 36 10.35 -2.06 -31.63
CA TRP A 36 9.45 -1.26 -30.78
C TRP A 36 9.53 -1.61 -29.29
N ALA A 37 10.14 -2.75 -28.90
CA ALA A 37 10.08 -3.24 -27.52
C ALA A 37 10.78 -2.30 -26.52
N ARG A 38 11.98 -1.80 -26.85
CA ARG A 38 12.70 -0.84 -26.00
C ARG A 38 12.05 0.55 -26.00
N PRO A 39 11.70 1.16 -27.14
CA PRO A 39 10.97 2.43 -27.16
C PRO A 39 9.64 2.35 -26.42
N GLY A 40 8.90 1.24 -26.56
CA GLY A 40 7.66 1.00 -25.83
C GLY A 40 7.87 0.93 -24.32
N LEU A 41 8.93 0.27 -23.85
CA LEU A 41 9.29 0.27 -22.42
C LEU A 41 9.62 1.68 -21.95
N LEU A 42 10.45 2.42 -22.68
CA LEU A 42 10.83 3.78 -22.30
C LEU A 42 9.60 4.69 -22.23
N ALA A 43 8.72 4.61 -23.22
CA ALA A 43 7.46 5.35 -23.22
C ALA A 43 6.59 5.00 -22.00
N LEU A 44 6.47 3.71 -21.67
CA LEU A 44 5.74 3.26 -20.48
C LEU A 44 6.35 3.82 -19.19
N LEU A 45 7.68 3.74 -19.02
CA LEU A 45 8.36 4.23 -17.82
C LEU A 45 8.29 5.74 -17.69
N VAL A 46 8.42 6.48 -18.80
CA VAL A 46 8.27 7.94 -18.83
C VAL A 46 6.83 8.32 -18.50
N ALA A 47 5.82 7.68 -19.10
CA ALA A 47 4.42 7.94 -18.79
C ALA A 47 4.08 7.63 -17.33
N THR A 48 4.63 6.54 -16.78
CA THR A 48 4.49 6.20 -15.35
C THR A 48 5.15 7.24 -14.46
N ALA A 49 6.36 7.68 -14.83
CA ALA A 49 7.08 8.71 -14.08
C ALA A 49 6.32 10.04 -14.09
N LEU A 50 5.76 10.44 -15.23
CA LEU A 50 4.90 11.62 -15.32
C LEU A 50 3.67 11.46 -14.41
N LEU A 51 2.97 10.32 -14.46
CA LEU A 51 1.79 10.06 -13.62
C LEU A 51 2.11 10.12 -12.12
N TYR A 52 3.24 9.54 -11.70
CA TYR A 52 3.59 9.41 -10.28
C TYR A 52 4.32 10.62 -9.71
N LEU A 53 5.04 11.40 -10.52
CA LEU A 53 5.77 12.59 -10.06
C LEU A 53 4.96 13.89 -10.23
N TRP A 54 3.91 13.88 -11.05
CA TRP A 54 3.09 15.07 -11.29
C TRP A 54 2.36 15.52 -10.02
N GLY A 55 2.58 16.77 -9.61
CA GLY A 55 1.91 17.34 -8.43
C GLY A 55 2.21 16.61 -7.12
N LEU A 56 3.35 15.92 -7.02
CA LEU A 56 3.66 15.01 -5.92
C LEU A 56 3.51 15.64 -4.53
N SER A 57 3.88 16.91 -4.37
CA SER A 57 3.79 17.63 -3.10
C SER A 57 2.38 18.10 -2.70
N ALA A 58 1.38 17.92 -3.57
CA ALA A 58 0.01 18.36 -3.29
C ALA A 58 -0.60 17.65 -2.07
N SER A 59 -0.17 16.42 -1.79
CA SER A 59 -0.59 15.63 -0.62
C SER A 59 0.01 16.10 0.71
N GLY A 60 0.85 17.14 0.72
CA GLY A 60 1.50 17.62 1.94
C GLY A 60 2.35 16.51 2.58
N TRP A 61 2.12 16.21 3.85
CA TRP A 61 2.83 15.15 4.56
C TRP A 61 2.32 13.74 4.24
N ALA A 62 1.24 13.60 3.47
CA ALA A 62 0.57 12.32 3.24
C ALA A 62 0.13 11.68 4.58
N ASN A 63 0.95 10.81 5.18
CA ASN A 63 0.73 10.24 6.50
C ASN A 63 1.66 10.87 7.55
N ASP A 64 1.10 11.78 8.35
CA ASP A 64 1.82 12.48 9.42
C ASP A 64 2.61 11.54 10.35
N PHE A 65 2.10 10.34 10.62
CA PHE A 65 2.76 9.36 11.50
C PHE A 65 4.12 8.90 10.94
N TYR A 66 4.19 8.59 9.64
CA TYR A 66 5.43 8.17 9.00
C TYR A 66 6.30 9.38 8.63
N ALA A 67 5.70 10.50 8.23
CA ALA A 67 6.41 11.74 7.96
C ALA A 67 7.18 12.25 9.20
N ALA A 68 6.59 12.19 10.40
CA ALA A 68 7.26 12.56 11.65
C ALA A 68 8.50 11.70 11.92
N ALA A 69 8.37 10.38 11.77
CA ALA A 69 9.50 9.46 11.93
C ALA A 69 10.62 9.71 10.89
N VAL A 70 10.25 10.08 9.67
CA VAL A 70 11.22 10.49 8.63
C VAL A 70 11.91 11.80 9.02
N GLN A 71 11.18 12.79 9.52
CA GLN A 71 11.73 14.05 10.04
C GLN A 71 12.75 13.76 11.15
N ALA A 72 12.37 12.96 12.14
CA ALA A 72 13.26 12.51 13.22
C ALA A 72 14.51 11.81 12.67
N GLY A 73 14.34 10.95 11.67
CA GLY A 73 15.44 10.29 10.96
C GLY A 73 16.38 11.26 10.24
N THR A 74 15.89 12.42 9.77
CA THR A 74 16.75 13.47 9.19
C THR A 74 17.58 14.20 10.24
N GLN A 75 17.07 14.29 11.48
CA GLN A 75 17.74 14.96 12.59
C GLN A 75 18.73 14.05 13.33
N SER A 76 18.41 12.75 13.47
CA SER A 76 19.20 11.79 14.24
C SER A 76 19.43 10.48 13.48
N TRP A 77 20.69 10.05 13.37
CA TRP A 77 21.04 8.77 12.75
C TRP A 77 20.51 7.57 13.53
N LYS A 78 20.38 7.71 14.85
CA LYS A 78 19.80 6.68 15.72
C LYS A 78 18.29 6.57 15.50
N ALA A 79 17.59 7.70 15.41
CA ALA A 79 16.18 7.72 15.05
C ALA A 79 15.96 7.10 13.66
N LEU A 80 16.83 7.42 12.69
CA LEU A 80 16.79 6.82 11.36
C LEU A 80 16.98 5.31 11.42
N LEU A 81 17.99 4.82 12.16
CA LEU A 81 18.29 3.39 12.27
C LEU A 81 17.11 2.60 12.80
N PHE A 82 16.44 3.08 13.85
CA PHE A 82 15.34 2.36 14.50
C PHE A 82 13.95 2.66 13.93
N GLY A 83 13.77 3.75 13.18
CA GLY A 83 12.45 4.22 12.76
C GLY A 83 11.68 4.87 13.92
N SER A 84 12.39 5.67 14.71
CA SER A 84 11.82 6.40 15.85
C SER A 84 10.88 7.49 15.38
N LEU A 85 9.76 7.68 16.10
CA LEU A 85 8.81 8.74 15.82
C LEU A 85 9.48 10.11 15.99
N ASP A 86 10.26 10.26 17.06
CA ASP A 86 10.91 11.50 17.47
C ASP A 86 12.45 11.40 17.44
N SER A 87 13.16 12.54 17.34
CA SER A 87 14.63 12.56 17.33
C SER A 87 15.27 12.33 18.70
N GLY A 88 14.51 12.55 19.78
CA GLY A 88 14.83 12.16 21.15
C GLY A 88 14.75 10.65 21.39
N ASN A 89 14.22 9.90 20.42
CA ASN A 89 14.28 8.44 20.34
C ASN A 89 13.54 7.74 21.50
N ALA A 90 12.29 8.16 21.78
CA ALA A 90 11.45 7.56 22.81
C ALA A 90 10.81 6.24 22.34
N ILE A 91 10.16 6.26 21.17
CA ILE A 91 9.39 5.11 20.65
C ILE A 91 9.46 5.04 19.12
N THR A 92 9.42 3.83 18.55
CA THR A 92 9.36 3.60 17.10
C THR A 92 7.94 3.71 16.56
N VAL A 93 7.83 3.85 15.23
CA VAL A 93 6.58 3.54 14.54
C VAL A 93 6.25 2.04 14.64
N ASP A 94 5.03 1.66 14.23
CA ASP A 94 4.50 0.29 14.28
C ASP A 94 5.05 -0.65 13.19
N LYS A 95 6.20 -0.32 12.58
CA LYS A 95 6.82 -1.03 11.46
C LYS A 95 8.33 -1.03 11.56
N PRO A 96 9.02 -2.03 10.98
CA PRO A 96 10.46 -1.99 10.85
C PRO A 96 10.88 -0.90 9.83
N PRO A 97 12.11 -0.39 9.95
CA PRO A 97 12.45 0.94 9.44
C PRO A 97 12.90 0.99 7.98
N ALA A 98 12.88 -0.11 7.21
CA ALA A 98 13.46 -0.09 5.87
C ALA A 98 12.80 0.93 4.92
N ALA A 99 11.47 1.12 5.00
CA ALA A 99 10.78 2.17 4.26
C ALA A 99 11.22 3.57 4.72
N LEU A 100 11.38 3.74 6.03
CA LEU A 100 11.81 5.00 6.64
C LEU A 100 13.25 5.35 6.29
N TRP A 101 14.15 4.36 6.14
CA TRP A 101 15.53 4.60 5.72
C TRP A 101 15.59 5.27 4.36
N VAL A 102 14.83 4.78 3.39
CA VAL A 102 14.83 5.34 2.02
C VAL A 102 14.32 6.78 2.03
N MET A 103 13.23 7.04 2.75
CA MET A 103 12.66 8.38 2.88
C MET A 103 13.56 9.34 3.67
N GLY A 104 14.08 8.90 4.82
CA GLY A 104 14.95 9.70 5.68
C GLY A 104 16.28 10.03 5.04
N LEU A 105 16.87 9.09 4.28
CA LEU A 105 18.06 9.38 3.47
C LEU A 105 17.75 10.38 2.35
N SER A 106 16.56 10.31 1.74
CA SER A 106 16.13 11.31 0.75
C SER A 106 15.96 12.70 1.38
N GLY A 107 15.30 12.79 2.53
CA GLY A 107 15.18 14.04 3.30
C GLY A 107 16.52 14.59 3.78
N ARG A 108 17.49 13.73 4.14
CA ARG A 108 18.86 14.18 4.46
C ARG A 108 19.61 14.72 3.24
N LEU A 109 19.42 14.11 2.07
CA LEU A 109 20.13 14.50 0.83
C LEU A 109 19.57 15.77 0.20
N PHE A 110 18.26 15.96 0.23
CA PHE A 110 17.57 17.06 -0.46
C PHE A 110 16.97 18.12 0.49
N GLY A 111 17.09 17.94 1.80
CA GLY A 111 16.36 18.70 2.81
C GLY A 111 14.97 18.10 3.04
N PHE A 112 14.53 18.03 4.31
CA PHE A 112 13.25 17.43 4.65
C PHE A 112 12.08 18.31 4.19
N GLY A 113 11.25 17.75 3.32
CA GLY A 113 9.97 18.31 2.90
C GLY A 113 9.10 17.27 2.20
N SER A 114 7.86 17.64 1.89
CA SER A 114 6.89 16.77 1.20
C SER A 114 7.45 16.13 -0.07
N PHE A 115 8.14 16.92 -0.91
CA PHE A 115 8.74 16.39 -2.14
C PHE A 115 9.81 15.32 -1.87
N SER A 116 10.77 15.58 -0.98
CA SER A 116 11.84 14.62 -0.66
C SER A 116 11.32 13.37 0.03
N LEU A 117 10.21 13.49 0.78
CA LEU A 117 9.54 12.37 1.43
C LEU A 117 8.91 11.43 0.40
N LEU A 118 8.17 11.99 -0.56
CA LEU A 118 7.35 11.23 -1.50
C LEU A 118 8.10 10.82 -2.79
N LEU A 119 9.15 11.54 -3.18
CA LEU A 119 9.97 11.24 -4.36
C LEU A 119 10.43 9.76 -4.43
N PRO A 120 11.03 9.18 -3.38
CA PRO A 120 11.45 7.78 -3.44
C PRO A 120 10.27 6.83 -3.69
N GLN A 121 9.07 7.11 -3.15
CA GLN A 121 7.87 6.29 -3.36
C GLN A 121 7.50 6.21 -4.84
N ALA A 122 7.48 7.37 -5.52
CA ALA A 122 7.15 7.46 -6.94
C ALA A 122 8.19 6.73 -7.81
N LEU A 123 9.48 6.87 -7.48
CA LEU A 123 10.56 6.17 -8.18
C LEU A 123 10.49 4.65 -7.98
N MET A 124 10.11 4.19 -6.78
CA MET A 124 9.86 2.77 -6.51
C MET A 124 8.67 2.24 -7.33
N GLY A 125 7.65 3.06 -7.58
CA GLY A 125 6.56 2.75 -8.51
C GLY A 125 7.02 2.54 -9.95
N VAL A 126 7.81 3.48 -10.49
CA VAL A 126 8.39 3.37 -11.84
C VAL A 126 9.28 2.13 -11.96
N ALA A 127 10.11 1.86 -10.94
CA ALA A 127 10.97 0.68 -10.89
C ALA A 127 10.15 -0.63 -10.83
N SER A 128 9.05 -0.64 -10.07
CA SER A 128 8.13 -1.79 -9.98
C SER A 128 7.49 -2.10 -11.33
N VAL A 129 7.04 -1.08 -12.08
CA VAL A 129 6.53 -1.23 -13.45
C VAL A 129 7.61 -1.83 -14.37
N GLY A 130 8.85 -1.33 -14.28
CA GLY A 130 9.98 -1.85 -15.04
C GLY A 130 10.31 -3.32 -14.71
N LEU A 131 10.22 -3.72 -13.44
CA LEU A 131 10.47 -5.09 -13.01
C LEU A 131 9.32 -6.04 -13.39
N VAL A 132 8.05 -5.62 -13.29
CA VAL A 132 6.91 -6.41 -13.79
C VAL A 132 7.05 -6.63 -15.29
N TYR A 133 7.32 -5.57 -16.06
CA TYR A 133 7.63 -5.68 -17.48
C TYR A 133 8.78 -6.68 -17.70
N GLY A 134 9.88 -6.52 -16.95
CA GLY A 134 11.06 -7.35 -17.03
C GLY A 134 10.80 -8.83 -16.72
N ALA A 135 9.94 -9.13 -15.76
CA ALA A 135 9.60 -10.50 -15.35
C ALA A 135 8.67 -11.15 -16.38
N VAL A 136 7.60 -10.46 -16.77
CA VAL A 136 6.60 -10.98 -17.71
C VAL A 136 7.18 -11.13 -19.12
N ARG A 137 7.98 -10.15 -19.59
CA ARG A 137 8.56 -10.20 -20.94
C ARG A 137 9.43 -11.43 -21.17
N ARG A 138 10.10 -11.93 -20.13
CA ARG A 138 11.06 -13.03 -20.22
C ARG A 138 10.39 -14.34 -20.61
N TRP A 139 9.14 -14.55 -20.16
CA TRP A 139 8.42 -15.80 -20.40
C TRP A 139 7.29 -15.66 -21.41
N SER A 140 6.70 -14.47 -21.55
CA SER A 140 5.53 -14.23 -22.42
C SER A 140 5.76 -13.19 -23.52
N GLY A 141 6.94 -12.57 -23.57
CA GLY A 141 7.37 -11.64 -24.61
C GLY A 141 7.04 -10.17 -24.34
N PRO A 142 7.61 -9.23 -25.13
CA PRO A 142 7.56 -7.80 -24.82
C PRO A 142 6.15 -7.21 -24.75
N ALA A 143 5.21 -7.67 -25.59
CA ALA A 143 3.83 -7.17 -25.57
C ALA A 143 3.13 -7.47 -24.24
N ALA A 144 3.31 -8.69 -23.72
CA ALA A 144 2.73 -9.11 -22.44
C ALA A 144 3.34 -8.29 -21.29
N GLY A 145 4.65 -8.04 -21.38
CA GLY A 145 5.35 -7.15 -20.45
C GLY A 145 4.79 -5.72 -20.47
N LEU A 146 4.53 -5.14 -21.65
CA LEU A 146 3.99 -3.77 -21.75
C LEU A 146 2.58 -3.68 -21.17
N ILE A 147 1.71 -4.64 -21.48
CA ILE A 147 0.34 -4.68 -20.95
C ILE A 147 0.37 -4.86 -19.42
N ALA A 148 1.23 -5.75 -18.90
CA ALA A 148 1.37 -5.95 -17.47
C ALA A 148 1.94 -4.70 -16.76
N GLY A 149 2.96 -4.07 -17.33
CA GLY A 149 3.50 -2.82 -16.76
C GLY A 149 2.48 -1.68 -16.78
N ALA A 150 1.72 -1.52 -17.87
CA ALA A 150 0.64 -0.55 -17.95
C ALA A 150 -0.49 -0.85 -16.96
N ALA A 151 -0.86 -2.12 -16.77
CA ALA A 151 -1.87 -2.52 -15.79
C ALA A 151 -1.46 -2.18 -14.36
N LEU A 152 -0.19 -2.41 -13.98
CA LEU A 152 0.30 -1.98 -12.67
C LEU A 152 0.29 -0.44 -12.54
N ALA A 153 0.77 0.28 -13.56
CA ALA A 153 0.83 1.73 -13.55
C ALA A 153 -0.55 2.41 -13.44
N LEU A 154 -1.57 1.77 -14.01
CA LEU A 154 -2.93 2.30 -14.11
C LEU A 154 -3.90 1.62 -13.12
N THR A 155 -3.38 0.91 -12.11
CA THR A 155 -4.20 0.39 -10.99
C THR A 155 -4.37 1.51 -9.95
N PRO A 156 -5.60 1.87 -9.53
CA PRO A 156 -5.83 3.04 -8.67
C PRO A 156 -5.08 2.99 -7.34
N VAL A 157 -5.14 1.85 -6.62
CA VAL A 157 -4.40 1.70 -5.36
C VAL A 157 -2.88 1.76 -5.55
N ALA A 158 -2.37 1.36 -6.72
CA ALA A 158 -0.95 1.49 -7.04
C ALA A 158 -0.58 2.95 -7.29
N ALA A 159 -1.38 3.69 -8.05
CA ALA A 159 -1.19 5.12 -8.26
C ALA A 159 -1.22 5.91 -6.95
N LEU A 160 -2.10 5.52 -6.02
CA LEU A 160 -2.16 6.07 -4.68
C LEU A 160 -0.89 5.74 -3.87
N MET A 161 -0.59 4.45 -3.68
CA MET A 161 0.46 4.01 -2.76
C MET A 161 1.87 4.31 -3.25
N PHE A 162 2.10 4.46 -4.55
CA PHE A 162 3.38 4.97 -5.07
C PHE A 162 3.52 6.49 -4.94
N ARG A 163 2.50 7.20 -4.46
CA ARG A 163 2.52 8.64 -4.17
C ARG A 163 2.23 8.95 -2.70
N PHE A 164 2.37 7.96 -1.84
CA PHE A 164 2.07 8.02 -0.42
C PHE A 164 3.26 7.45 0.37
N ASP A 165 3.49 7.95 1.59
CA ASP A 165 4.66 7.64 2.42
C ASP A 165 4.49 6.41 3.33
N ASN A 166 3.43 5.64 3.11
CA ASN A 166 3.25 4.32 3.71
C ASN A 166 4.37 3.35 3.24
N PRO A 167 4.65 2.26 4.00
CA PRO A 167 5.70 1.28 3.65
C PRO A 167 5.42 0.47 2.36
N ASP A 168 4.24 0.63 1.76
CA ASP A 168 3.73 -0.21 0.69
C ASP A 168 4.52 -0.09 -0.63
N ALA A 169 5.05 1.08 -1.00
CA ALA A 169 5.81 1.20 -2.26
C ALA A 169 7.09 0.37 -2.25
N LEU A 170 7.88 0.47 -1.17
CA LEU A 170 9.11 -0.31 -1.01
C LEU A 170 8.78 -1.80 -0.93
N LEU A 171 7.71 -2.16 -0.22
CA LEU A 171 7.25 -3.54 -0.15
C LEU A 171 6.97 -4.08 -1.56
N VAL A 172 6.12 -3.41 -2.34
CA VAL A 172 5.76 -3.87 -3.69
C VAL A 172 7.00 -3.98 -4.58
N LEU A 173 7.91 -3.00 -4.53
CA LEU A 173 9.16 -3.05 -5.29
C LEU A 173 9.96 -4.31 -4.96
N LEU A 174 10.12 -4.61 -3.66
CA LEU A 174 10.88 -5.77 -3.19
C LEU A 174 10.19 -7.10 -3.55
N LEU A 175 8.86 -7.18 -3.45
CA LEU A 175 8.11 -8.38 -3.84
C LEU A 175 8.20 -8.64 -5.35
N VAL A 176 8.12 -7.59 -6.18
CA VAL A 176 8.29 -7.72 -7.63
C VAL A 176 9.75 -8.05 -7.98
N ALA A 177 10.73 -7.47 -7.28
CA ALA A 177 12.14 -7.86 -7.43
C ALA A 177 12.35 -9.34 -7.08
N ALA A 178 11.73 -9.84 -6.01
CA ALA A 178 11.78 -11.25 -5.65
C ALA A 178 11.15 -12.15 -6.73
N ALA A 179 10.01 -11.76 -7.30
CA ALA A 179 9.41 -12.47 -8.43
C ALA A 179 10.30 -12.45 -9.68
N TYR A 180 10.90 -11.30 -10.03
CA TYR A 180 11.85 -11.19 -11.14
C TYR A 180 13.07 -12.11 -10.93
N CYS A 181 13.66 -12.08 -9.73
CA CYS A 181 14.75 -12.98 -9.34
C CYS A 181 14.33 -14.45 -9.41
N THR A 182 13.09 -14.78 -9.02
CA THR A 182 12.55 -16.14 -9.09
C THR A 182 12.36 -16.61 -10.54
N VAL A 183 11.90 -15.73 -11.44
CA VAL A 183 11.85 -15.96 -12.89
C VAL A 183 13.25 -16.30 -13.41
N ARG A 184 14.24 -15.48 -13.08
CA ARG A 184 15.65 -15.70 -13.46
C ARG A 184 16.23 -17.00 -12.89
N ALA A 185 15.89 -17.31 -11.65
CA ALA A 185 16.32 -18.54 -10.99
C ALA A 185 15.74 -19.76 -11.69
N THR A 186 14.44 -19.75 -11.99
CA THR A 186 13.72 -20.89 -12.54
C THR A 186 14.17 -21.25 -13.96
N GLU A 187 14.56 -20.26 -14.79
CA GLU A 187 15.04 -20.51 -16.16
C GLU A 187 16.22 -21.49 -16.26
N LYS A 188 17.15 -21.41 -15.30
CA LYS A 188 18.41 -22.19 -15.31
C LYS A 188 18.66 -22.94 -14.00
N GLY A 189 17.68 -22.96 -13.09
CA GLY A 189 17.87 -23.46 -11.73
C GLY A 189 18.96 -22.70 -10.95
N SER A 190 19.09 -21.38 -11.10
CA SER A 190 20.19 -20.62 -10.49
C SER A 190 19.96 -20.35 -9.00
N GLY A 191 20.88 -20.85 -8.15
CA GLY A 191 20.84 -20.59 -6.70
C GLY A 191 21.16 -19.14 -6.34
N ARG A 192 21.98 -18.44 -7.14
CA ARG A 192 22.33 -17.02 -6.90
C ARG A 192 21.11 -16.11 -7.05
N TRP A 193 20.34 -16.30 -8.12
CA TRP A 193 19.09 -15.55 -8.33
C TRP A 193 18.04 -15.91 -7.28
N LEU A 194 17.98 -17.17 -6.86
CA LEU A 194 17.03 -17.56 -5.81
C LEU A 194 17.42 -17.00 -4.43
N ALA A 195 18.71 -16.95 -4.11
CA ALA A 195 19.21 -16.25 -2.93
C ALA A 195 18.90 -14.75 -2.99
N ALA A 196 19.07 -14.11 -4.15
CA ALA A 196 18.67 -12.70 -4.35
C ALA A 196 17.15 -12.49 -4.16
N ALA A 197 16.31 -13.45 -4.52
CA ALA A 197 14.89 -13.41 -4.19
C ALA A 197 14.67 -13.50 -2.67
N GLY A 198 15.40 -14.38 -1.97
CA GLY A 198 15.42 -14.45 -0.50
C GLY A 198 15.82 -13.12 0.14
N VAL A 199 16.89 -12.48 -0.35
CA VAL A 199 17.33 -11.15 0.12
C VAL A 199 16.24 -10.10 -0.06
N ALA A 200 15.60 -10.05 -1.23
CA ALA A 200 14.53 -9.10 -1.50
C ALA A 200 13.34 -9.30 -0.53
N VAL A 201 12.94 -10.54 -0.26
CA VAL A 201 11.87 -10.83 0.73
C VAL A 201 12.32 -10.52 2.16
N GLY A 202 13.59 -10.74 2.52
CA GLY A 202 14.12 -10.37 3.84
C GLY A 202 14.09 -8.86 4.10
N PHE A 203 14.46 -8.05 3.11
CA PHE A 203 14.22 -6.59 3.18
C PHE A 203 12.73 -6.23 3.13
N GLY A 204 11.90 -7.04 2.46
CA GLY A 204 10.44 -6.90 2.50
C GLY A 204 9.90 -7.09 3.91
N PHE A 205 10.46 -8.06 4.66
CA PHE A 205 10.16 -8.25 6.08
C PHE A 205 10.58 -7.04 6.93
N LEU A 206 11.73 -6.41 6.62
CA LEU A 206 12.16 -5.15 7.25
C LEU A 206 11.36 -3.92 6.80
N THR A 207 10.46 -4.09 5.83
CA THR A 207 9.57 -3.03 5.36
C THR A 207 8.17 -3.16 5.98
N LYS A 208 7.60 -4.38 5.92
CA LYS A 208 6.22 -4.63 6.37
C LYS A 208 6.00 -6.05 6.92
N MET A 209 7.00 -6.60 7.61
CA MET A 209 6.93 -7.83 8.40
C MET A 209 6.30 -9.01 7.64
N MET A 210 5.36 -9.75 8.27
CA MET A 210 4.74 -10.96 7.73
C MET A 210 4.00 -10.73 6.42
N GLN A 211 3.58 -9.50 6.09
CA GLN A 211 2.95 -9.22 4.80
C GLN A 211 3.87 -9.57 3.63
N ALA A 212 5.19 -9.43 3.79
CA ALA A 212 6.15 -9.80 2.76
C ALA A 212 6.19 -11.31 2.47
N PHE A 213 5.74 -12.14 3.41
CA PHE A 213 5.80 -13.59 3.29
C PHE A 213 4.65 -14.20 2.51
N LEU A 214 3.59 -13.44 2.21
CA LEU A 214 2.44 -13.91 1.44
C LEU A 214 2.80 -14.39 0.03
N VAL A 215 3.91 -13.90 -0.54
CA VAL A 215 4.39 -14.34 -1.87
C VAL A 215 5.23 -15.62 -1.81
N LEU A 216 5.78 -15.99 -0.65
CA LEU A 216 6.74 -17.10 -0.52
C LEU A 216 6.20 -18.44 -1.05
N PRO A 217 4.93 -18.84 -0.79
CA PRO A 217 4.40 -20.08 -1.35
C PRO A 217 4.47 -20.08 -2.88
N ALA A 218 4.18 -18.95 -3.53
CA ALA A 218 4.21 -18.83 -4.98
C ALA A 218 5.65 -18.89 -5.54
N LEU A 219 6.57 -18.13 -4.93
CA LEU A 219 7.98 -18.09 -5.34
C LEU A 219 8.64 -19.47 -5.19
N GLY A 220 8.40 -20.12 -4.06
CA GLY A 220 8.93 -21.45 -3.76
C GLY A 220 8.34 -22.53 -4.68
N LEU A 221 7.02 -22.52 -4.86
CA LEU A 221 6.31 -23.53 -5.66
C LEU A 221 6.72 -23.49 -7.12
N VAL A 222 6.79 -22.30 -7.75
CA VAL A 222 7.18 -22.22 -9.16
C VAL A 222 8.61 -22.74 -9.37
N PHE A 223 9.55 -22.41 -8.49
CA PHE A 223 10.92 -22.91 -8.60
C PHE A 223 10.97 -24.43 -8.37
N LEU A 224 10.27 -24.92 -7.35
CA LEU A 224 10.20 -26.35 -7.03
C LEU A 224 9.62 -27.17 -8.19
N VAL A 225 8.59 -26.66 -8.87
CA VAL A 225 7.89 -27.38 -9.96
C VAL A 225 8.61 -27.20 -11.30
N ALA A 226 8.98 -25.98 -11.67
CA ALA A 226 9.35 -25.63 -13.03
C ALA A 226 10.86 -25.56 -13.29
N ALA A 227 11.72 -25.51 -12.27
CA ALA A 227 13.17 -25.44 -12.50
C ALA A 227 13.68 -26.72 -13.21
N PRO A 228 14.52 -26.60 -14.27
CA PRO A 228 14.97 -27.75 -15.07
C PRO A 228 16.21 -28.43 -14.46
N ILE A 229 16.18 -28.72 -13.15
CA ILE A 229 17.26 -29.38 -12.40
C ILE A 229 16.71 -30.52 -11.52
N ALA A 230 17.56 -31.39 -10.97
CA ALA A 230 17.11 -32.47 -10.08
C ALA A 230 16.35 -31.95 -8.83
N LEU A 231 15.36 -32.70 -8.34
CA LEU A 231 14.50 -32.28 -7.22
C LEU A 231 15.31 -31.93 -5.96
N ARG A 232 16.28 -32.78 -5.57
CA ARG A 232 17.19 -32.52 -4.45
C ARG A 232 17.90 -31.17 -4.59
N ALA A 233 18.37 -30.84 -5.79
CA ALA A 233 19.03 -29.55 -6.04
C ALA A 233 18.05 -28.36 -5.96
N ARG A 234 16.76 -28.55 -6.25
CA ARG A 234 15.74 -27.51 -6.05
C ARG A 234 15.53 -27.23 -4.57
N ILE A 235 15.38 -28.29 -3.78
CA ILE A 235 15.19 -28.20 -2.32
C ILE A 235 16.40 -27.51 -1.68
N LEU A 236 17.62 -27.93 -1.99
CA LEU A 236 18.83 -27.30 -1.44
C LEU A 236 18.94 -25.81 -1.79
N LYS A 237 18.55 -25.42 -3.01
CA LYS A 237 18.56 -24.01 -3.42
C LYS A 237 17.47 -23.20 -2.73
N LEU A 238 16.29 -23.78 -2.50
CA LEU A 238 15.22 -23.17 -1.72
C LEU A 238 15.66 -22.95 -0.27
N LEU A 239 16.32 -23.94 0.34
CA LEU A 239 16.92 -23.79 1.68
C LEU A 239 17.96 -22.67 1.69
N GLY A 240 18.83 -22.58 0.67
CA GLY A 240 19.77 -21.48 0.53
C GLY A 240 19.10 -20.10 0.41
N ALA A 241 17.94 -20.02 -0.24
CA ALA A 241 17.16 -18.79 -0.32
C ALA A 241 16.49 -18.42 1.01
N VAL A 242 16.02 -19.40 1.78
CA VAL A 242 15.54 -19.19 3.15
C VAL A 242 16.67 -18.67 4.04
N VAL A 243 17.87 -19.24 3.95
CA VAL A 243 19.04 -18.73 4.68
C VAL A 243 19.34 -17.27 4.30
N ALA A 244 19.30 -16.94 3.01
CA ALA A 244 19.50 -15.57 2.55
C ALA A 244 18.42 -14.60 3.07
N LEU A 245 17.16 -15.03 3.12
CA LEU A 245 16.05 -14.28 3.72
C LEU A 245 16.30 -14.04 5.21
N VAL A 246 16.64 -15.10 5.96
CA VAL A 246 16.90 -15.00 7.41
C VAL A 246 18.08 -14.08 7.70
N ILE A 247 19.16 -14.12 6.93
CA ILE A 247 20.31 -13.23 7.14
C ILE A 247 19.92 -11.77 6.84
N SER A 248 19.24 -11.53 5.72
CA SER A 248 18.90 -10.16 5.26
C SER A 248 17.78 -9.49 6.05
N GLY A 249 16.83 -10.25 6.61
CA GLY A 249 15.80 -9.73 7.52
C GLY A 249 16.18 -9.84 8.99
N GLY A 250 16.87 -10.91 9.38
CA GLY A 250 17.16 -11.24 10.78
C GLY A 250 18.26 -10.40 11.42
N TRP A 251 19.15 -9.76 10.64
CA TRP A 251 20.21 -8.92 11.23
C TRP A 251 19.64 -7.75 12.04
N PHE A 252 18.56 -7.11 11.58
CA PHE A 252 17.96 -5.99 12.29
C PHE A 252 17.17 -6.47 13.51
N VAL A 253 16.54 -7.63 13.41
CA VAL A 253 15.95 -8.31 14.58
C VAL A 253 17.02 -8.57 15.63
N ALA A 254 18.15 -9.15 15.24
CA ALA A 254 19.28 -9.38 16.14
C ALA A 254 19.81 -8.06 16.71
N LEU A 255 19.92 -7.01 15.90
CA LEU A 255 20.33 -5.68 16.37
C LEU A 255 19.40 -5.18 17.47
N VAL A 256 18.09 -5.21 17.27
CA VAL A 256 17.11 -4.74 18.29
C VAL A 256 17.14 -5.61 19.55
N SER A 257 17.26 -6.93 19.40
CA SER A 257 17.32 -7.87 20.53
C SER A 257 18.60 -7.77 21.35
N LEU A 258 19.73 -7.43 20.72
CA LEU A 258 21.04 -7.38 21.37
C LEU A 258 21.40 -5.98 21.88
N TRP A 259 20.78 -4.93 21.34
CA TRP A 259 21.03 -3.55 21.75
C TRP A 259 20.37 -3.27 23.12
N PRO A 260 21.09 -2.68 24.10
CA PRO A 260 20.55 -2.46 25.45
C PRO A 260 19.25 -1.64 25.44
N ALA A 261 18.20 -2.17 26.07
CA ALA A 261 16.82 -1.67 25.98
C ALA A 261 16.64 -0.24 26.50
N ASP A 262 17.42 0.15 27.51
CA ASP A 262 17.49 1.50 28.09
C ASP A 262 18.17 2.53 27.17
N SER A 263 18.93 2.05 26.19
CA SER A 263 19.69 2.86 25.25
C SER A 263 19.15 2.83 23.82
N ARG A 264 17.94 2.32 23.58
CA ARG A 264 17.26 2.31 22.27
C ARG A 264 15.80 2.74 22.44
N PRO A 265 15.07 3.11 21.36
CA PRO A 265 13.67 3.45 21.53
C PRO A 265 12.86 2.20 21.89
N TYR A 266 11.70 2.40 22.50
CA TYR A 266 10.71 1.35 22.65
C TYR A 266 10.17 0.92 21.29
N ILE A 267 9.96 -0.38 21.08
CA ILE A 267 9.36 -0.89 19.84
C ILE A 267 7.84 -0.68 19.89
N GLY A 268 7.35 0.34 19.21
CA GLY A 268 5.94 0.72 19.21
C GLY A 268 5.03 -0.39 18.67
N GLY A 269 3.87 -0.57 19.29
CA GLY A 269 2.91 -1.63 18.99
C GLY A 269 3.31 -3.03 19.50
N SER A 270 4.37 -3.13 20.30
CA SER A 270 4.72 -4.35 21.03
C SER A 270 4.32 -4.25 22.50
N THR A 271 4.10 -5.40 23.15
CA THR A 271 3.75 -5.48 24.58
C THR A 271 4.96 -5.57 25.50
N ASP A 272 6.11 -6.03 24.99
CA ASP A 272 7.32 -6.37 25.75
C ASP A 272 8.59 -5.71 25.19
N ASN A 273 8.46 -4.65 24.38
CA ASN A 273 9.58 -3.97 23.71
C ASN A 273 10.35 -4.88 22.71
N SER A 274 9.66 -5.83 22.07
CA SER A 274 10.23 -6.81 21.14
C SER A 274 9.76 -6.61 19.70
N LEU A 275 10.72 -6.57 18.76
CA LEU A 275 10.42 -6.55 17.34
C LEU A 275 9.82 -7.87 16.83
N LEU A 276 10.20 -9.00 17.43
CA LEU A 276 9.64 -10.31 17.06
C LEU A 276 8.21 -10.46 17.51
N GLU A 277 7.89 -9.96 18.72
CA GLU A 277 6.51 -9.93 19.22
C GLU A 277 5.65 -9.05 18.32
N LEU A 278 6.11 -7.83 18.00
CA LEU A 278 5.42 -6.97 17.03
C LEU A 278 5.18 -7.67 15.68
N ALA A 279 6.19 -8.37 15.16
CA ALA A 279 6.12 -9.03 13.85
C ALA A 279 5.23 -10.27 13.81
N LEU A 280 5.21 -11.08 14.86
CA LEU A 280 4.45 -12.34 14.92
C LEU A 280 3.06 -12.15 15.54
N GLY A 281 2.94 -11.24 16.51
CA GLY A 281 1.71 -10.84 17.20
C GLY A 281 0.93 -9.82 16.39
N TYR A 282 1.00 -8.54 16.79
CA TYR A 282 0.16 -7.46 16.25
C TYR A 282 0.17 -7.34 14.71
N ASN A 283 1.35 -7.37 14.07
CA ASN A 283 1.48 -7.29 12.59
C ASN A 283 1.44 -8.66 11.89
N GLY A 284 1.36 -9.75 12.64
CA GLY A 284 1.37 -11.13 12.13
C GLY A 284 0.02 -11.82 12.32
N LEU A 285 -0.03 -12.76 13.26
CA LEU A 285 -1.20 -13.57 13.55
C LEU A 285 -2.40 -12.74 13.99
N GLY A 286 -2.17 -11.64 14.72
CA GLY A 286 -3.23 -10.72 15.12
C GLY A 286 -4.00 -10.17 13.91
N ARG A 287 -3.31 -9.85 12.80
CA ARG A 287 -3.94 -9.39 11.54
C ARG A 287 -4.82 -10.43 10.88
N VAL A 288 -4.44 -11.71 10.98
CA VAL A 288 -5.16 -12.82 10.33
C VAL A 288 -6.32 -13.31 11.18
N MET A 289 -6.06 -13.56 12.47
CA MET A 289 -7.00 -14.20 13.40
C MET A 289 -7.81 -13.20 14.24
N GLY A 290 -7.51 -11.91 14.17
CA GLY A 290 -7.99 -10.93 15.15
C GLY A 290 -7.18 -10.98 16.45
N GLY A 291 -7.27 -9.93 17.28
CA GLY A 291 -6.54 -9.86 18.55
C GLY A 291 -6.69 -8.50 19.23
N GLU A 292 -6.17 -8.40 20.46
CA GLU A 292 -6.15 -7.15 21.22
C GLU A 292 -5.37 -6.05 20.47
N GLY A 293 -5.89 -4.82 20.46
CA GLY A 293 -5.38 -3.72 19.63
C GLY A 293 -5.68 -3.87 18.13
N ASN A 294 -6.23 -5.00 17.69
CA ASN A 294 -6.47 -5.31 16.29
C ASN A 294 -7.96 -5.58 16.00
N GLY A 295 -8.78 -4.57 16.30
CA GLY A 295 -10.21 -4.56 16.01
C GLY A 295 -10.49 -4.70 14.52
N GLY A 296 -11.13 -5.79 14.13
CA GLY A 296 -11.53 -6.03 12.75
C GLY A 296 -12.65 -5.09 12.27
N GLY A 297 -12.79 -4.97 10.96
CA GLY A 297 -13.98 -4.37 10.32
C GLY A 297 -15.24 -5.24 10.42
N GLY A 298 -15.25 -6.24 11.32
CA GLY A 298 -16.36 -7.19 11.51
C GLY A 298 -17.58 -6.49 12.08
N GLY A 299 -18.55 -6.21 11.22
CA GLY A 299 -19.90 -5.88 11.66
C GLY A 299 -20.51 -7.07 12.39
N GLY A 300 -21.11 -6.81 13.56
CA GLY A 300 -21.95 -7.81 14.23
C GLY A 300 -23.08 -8.30 13.31
N PRO A 301 -23.81 -9.36 13.69
CA PRO A 301 -24.90 -9.89 12.88
C PRO A 301 -25.91 -8.79 12.55
N GLY A 302 -25.97 -8.38 11.28
CA GLY A 302 -26.89 -7.35 10.78
C GLY A 302 -26.32 -5.94 10.54
N GLY A 303 -25.03 -5.68 10.83
CA GLY A 303 -24.39 -4.39 10.56
C GLY A 303 -23.40 -4.47 9.39
N GLY A 304 -23.54 -3.59 8.38
CA GLY A 304 -22.56 -3.46 7.30
C GLY A 304 -21.15 -3.25 7.87
N GLY A 305 -20.18 -4.05 7.42
CA GLY A 305 -18.81 -3.99 7.96
C GLY A 305 -18.14 -2.64 7.73
N ASN A 306 -17.24 -2.24 8.63
CA ASN A 306 -16.54 -0.96 8.55
C ASN A 306 -15.66 -0.89 7.29
N THR A 307 -16.04 -0.06 6.33
CA THR A 307 -15.36 0.07 5.02
C THR A 307 -13.96 0.65 5.12
N GLY A 308 -13.63 1.41 6.18
CA GLY A 308 -12.26 1.86 6.48
C GLY A 308 -11.33 0.74 6.96
N PHE A 309 -11.90 -0.38 7.40
CA PHE A 309 -11.21 -1.56 7.94
C PHE A 309 -11.54 -2.83 7.15
N GLY A 310 -11.67 -2.68 5.83
CA GLY A 310 -11.81 -3.78 4.89
C GLY A 310 -13.23 -4.32 4.70
N GLY A 311 -14.21 -3.82 5.45
CA GLY A 311 -15.58 -4.35 5.42
C GLY A 311 -15.68 -5.80 5.89
N SER A 312 -16.80 -6.46 5.58
CA SER A 312 -17.09 -7.84 5.96
C SER A 312 -16.10 -8.84 5.34
N THR A 313 -15.62 -9.79 6.13
CA THR A 313 -14.78 -10.90 5.66
C THR A 313 -15.57 -11.83 4.74
N GLY A 314 -14.89 -12.44 3.77
CA GLY A 314 -15.49 -13.40 2.84
C GLY A 314 -14.86 -13.36 1.45
N ILE A 315 -15.19 -14.37 0.64
CA ILE A 315 -14.63 -14.54 -0.71
C ILE A 315 -14.91 -13.35 -1.66
N THR A 316 -15.97 -12.59 -1.39
CA THR A 316 -16.37 -11.41 -2.16
C THR A 316 -15.77 -10.11 -1.63
N ARG A 317 -14.99 -10.13 -0.54
CA ARG A 317 -14.47 -8.92 0.12
C ARG A 317 -13.68 -8.01 -0.83
N LEU A 318 -12.84 -8.59 -1.68
CA LEU A 318 -12.05 -7.86 -2.68
C LEU A 318 -12.92 -7.13 -3.72
N PHE A 319 -14.18 -7.54 -3.88
CA PHE A 319 -15.16 -6.94 -4.77
C PHE A 319 -16.10 -5.98 -4.03
N GLY A 320 -16.11 -5.97 -2.70
CA GLY A 320 -17.00 -5.16 -1.88
C GLY A 320 -16.67 -3.67 -1.91
N ASP A 321 -17.42 -2.87 -1.16
CA ASP A 321 -17.32 -1.40 -1.17
C ASP A 321 -15.95 -0.91 -0.69
N SER A 322 -15.37 -1.61 0.29
CA SER A 322 -14.07 -1.24 0.86
C SER A 322 -12.89 -1.39 -0.11
N MET A 323 -12.86 -2.45 -0.92
CA MET A 323 -11.66 -2.84 -1.71
C MET A 323 -11.89 -2.83 -3.22
N GLY A 324 -13.15 -2.83 -3.66
CA GLY A 324 -13.51 -3.01 -5.06
C GLY A 324 -12.87 -1.94 -5.95
N THR A 325 -13.02 -0.67 -5.58
CA THR A 325 -12.46 0.47 -6.31
C THR A 325 -10.94 0.61 -6.16
N GLU A 326 -10.33 -0.09 -5.20
CA GLU A 326 -8.87 -0.09 -5.05
C GLU A 326 -8.20 -1.03 -6.08
N ILE A 327 -8.68 -2.27 -6.18
CA ILE A 327 -7.92 -3.35 -6.83
C ILE A 327 -8.69 -4.20 -7.84
N SER A 328 -10.02 -4.23 -7.77
CA SER A 328 -10.79 -5.29 -8.45
C SER A 328 -11.08 -5.02 -9.93
N TRP A 329 -10.76 -3.82 -10.45
CA TRP A 329 -11.01 -3.40 -11.84
C TRP A 329 -10.64 -4.45 -12.89
N LEU A 330 -9.43 -5.02 -12.77
CA LEU A 330 -8.91 -6.03 -13.70
C LEU A 330 -8.93 -7.45 -13.13
N LEU A 331 -9.44 -7.64 -11.91
CA LEU A 331 -9.47 -8.94 -11.23
C LEU A 331 -10.34 -9.97 -11.98
N PRO A 332 -11.55 -9.65 -12.50
CA PRO A 332 -12.32 -10.58 -13.33
C PRO A 332 -11.53 -11.09 -14.54
N ALA A 333 -10.88 -10.19 -15.30
CA ALA A 333 -10.05 -10.57 -16.43
C ALA A 333 -8.87 -11.48 -16.00
N ALA A 334 -8.20 -11.17 -14.90
CA ALA A 334 -7.10 -11.99 -14.38
C ALA A 334 -7.56 -13.41 -14.02
N LEU A 335 -8.72 -13.56 -13.38
CA LEU A 335 -9.27 -14.86 -13.00
C LEU A 335 -9.73 -15.69 -14.21
N ILE A 336 -10.45 -15.06 -15.16
CA ILE A 336 -10.86 -15.72 -16.41
C ILE A 336 -9.62 -16.12 -17.22
N GLY A 337 -8.66 -15.21 -17.35
CA GLY A 337 -7.39 -15.44 -18.04
C GLY A 337 -6.55 -16.55 -17.40
N LEU A 338 -6.57 -16.66 -16.07
CA LEU A 338 -5.95 -17.76 -15.33
C LEU A 338 -6.59 -19.10 -15.68
N VAL A 339 -7.93 -19.21 -15.61
CA VAL A 339 -8.64 -20.44 -15.94
C VAL A 339 -8.38 -20.86 -17.39
N ALA A 340 -8.51 -19.92 -18.32
CA ALA A 340 -8.24 -20.17 -19.74
C ALA A 340 -6.77 -20.56 -19.97
N GLY A 341 -5.82 -19.86 -19.35
CA GLY A 341 -4.40 -20.13 -19.45
C GLY A 341 -4.04 -21.51 -18.93
N LEU A 342 -4.53 -21.90 -17.75
CA LEU A 342 -4.31 -23.25 -17.19
C LEU A 342 -4.95 -24.31 -18.08
N TRP A 343 -6.16 -24.07 -18.60
CA TRP A 343 -6.82 -24.99 -19.51
C TRP A 343 -6.01 -25.21 -20.79
N PHE A 344 -5.62 -24.15 -21.49
CA PHE A 344 -4.88 -24.27 -22.77
C PHE A 344 -3.46 -24.79 -22.57
N THR A 345 -2.85 -24.56 -21.41
CA THR A 345 -1.50 -25.05 -21.10
C THR A 345 -1.47 -26.37 -20.33
N ARG A 346 -2.62 -27.02 -20.05
CA ARG A 346 -2.70 -28.23 -19.20
C ARG A 346 -1.82 -29.40 -19.67
N ARG A 347 -1.60 -29.51 -20.99
CA ARG A 347 -0.76 -30.55 -21.62
C ARG A 347 0.69 -30.13 -21.79
N THR A 348 1.05 -28.89 -21.45
CA THR A 348 2.44 -28.43 -21.53
C THR A 348 3.27 -29.04 -20.39
N PRO A 349 4.55 -29.37 -20.62
CA PRO A 349 5.44 -29.85 -19.58
C PRO A 349 5.50 -28.89 -18.39
N ARG A 350 5.80 -29.40 -17.20
CA ARG A 350 5.94 -28.56 -15.98
C ARG A 350 7.00 -27.45 -16.10
N THR A 351 7.96 -27.59 -17.01
CA THR A 351 9.01 -26.62 -17.33
C THR A 351 8.58 -25.59 -18.39
N GLY A 352 7.37 -25.72 -18.94
CA GLY A 352 6.80 -24.80 -19.91
C GLY A 352 6.66 -23.40 -19.31
N ARG A 353 7.25 -22.41 -19.96
CA ARG A 353 7.36 -21.03 -19.43
C ARG A 353 6.01 -20.41 -19.10
N ILE A 354 5.02 -20.54 -19.99
CA ILE A 354 3.69 -19.96 -19.76
C ILE A 354 3.02 -20.60 -18.54
N ARG A 355 3.08 -21.92 -18.40
CA ARG A 355 2.53 -22.63 -17.24
C ARG A 355 3.26 -22.25 -15.95
N ALA A 356 4.58 -22.09 -16.00
CA ALA A 356 5.37 -21.59 -14.87
C ALA A 356 5.01 -20.14 -14.51
N SER A 357 4.81 -19.25 -15.50
CA SER A 357 4.31 -17.89 -15.28
C SER A 357 2.96 -17.91 -14.55
N LEU A 358 2.02 -18.72 -15.04
CA LEU A 358 0.70 -18.84 -14.43
C LEU A 358 0.80 -19.33 -12.99
N LEU A 359 1.62 -20.34 -12.70
CA LEU A 359 1.85 -20.83 -11.33
C LEU A 359 2.39 -19.74 -10.40
N LEU A 360 3.38 -18.95 -10.84
CA LEU A 360 3.96 -17.87 -10.06
C LEU A 360 2.92 -16.80 -9.73
N TRP A 361 2.30 -16.22 -10.76
CA TRP A 361 1.44 -15.06 -10.57
C TRP A 361 0.07 -15.44 -9.98
N SER A 362 -0.47 -16.61 -10.30
CA SER A 362 -1.70 -17.09 -9.63
C SER A 362 -1.45 -17.54 -8.20
N GLY A 363 -0.32 -18.19 -7.91
CA GLY A 363 0.04 -18.53 -6.54
C GLY A 363 0.11 -17.28 -5.66
N TRP A 364 0.72 -16.20 -6.17
CA TRP A 364 0.75 -14.91 -5.48
C TRP A 364 -0.67 -14.37 -5.28
N LEU A 365 -1.43 -14.22 -6.38
CA LEU A 365 -2.78 -13.66 -6.36
C LEU A 365 -3.70 -14.42 -5.39
N LEU A 366 -3.73 -15.75 -5.48
CA LEU A 366 -4.63 -16.59 -4.71
C LEU A 366 -4.25 -16.61 -3.23
N VAL A 367 -2.98 -16.78 -2.88
CA VAL A 367 -2.56 -16.78 -1.46
C VAL A 367 -2.85 -15.43 -0.82
N THR A 368 -2.42 -14.34 -1.45
CA THR A 368 -2.62 -13.00 -0.91
C THR A 368 -4.10 -12.63 -0.89
N GLY A 369 -4.84 -12.96 -1.95
CA GLY A 369 -6.26 -12.68 -2.07
C GLY A 369 -7.12 -13.43 -1.05
N VAL A 370 -6.82 -14.71 -0.81
CA VAL A 370 -7.48 -15.51 0.24
C VAL A 370 -7.19 -14.92 1.62
N VAL A 371 -5.92 -14.62 1.92
CA VAL A 371 -5.56 -14.02 3.22
C VAL A 371 -6.30 -12.70 3.42
N PHE A 372 -6.26 -11.77 2.47
CA PHE A 372 -6.98 -10.48 2.62
C PHE A 372 -8.50 -10.64 2.72
N SER A 373 -9.07 -11.62 2.01
CA SER A 373 -10.51 -11.92 2.07
C SER A 373 -10.96 -12.41 3.44
N PHE A 374 -10.12 -13.17 4.14
CA PHE A 374 -10.48 -13.83 5.41
C PHE A 374 -9.79 -13.26 6.65
N MET A 375 -8.86 -12.32 6.51
CA MET A 375 -8.24 -11.61 7.64
C MET A 375 -9.31 -10.95 8.51
N GLN A 376 -9.37 -11.37 9.78
CA GLN A 376 -10.36 -10.89 10.74
C GLN A 376 -9.92 -9.63 11.48
N GLY A 377 -8.62 -9.34 11.51
CA GLY A 377 -8.06 -8.16 12.16
C GLY A 377 -8.09 -6.88 11.32
N THR A 378 -7.37 -5.85 11.75
CA THR A 378 -7.23 -4.59 11.00
C THR A 378 -6.63 -4.81 9.63
N ILE A 379 -7.39 -4.44 8.61
CA ILE A 379 -6.98 -4.46 7.22
C ILE A 379 -7.50 -3.19 6.55
N HIS A 380 -6.60 -2.43 5.95
CA HIS A 380 -6.99 -1.22 5.23
C HIS A 380 -7.15 -1.52 3.74
N PRO A 381 -8.07 -0.82 3.05
CA PRO A 381 -8.29 -0.94 1.61
C PRO A 381 -6.99 -0.94 0.79
N TYR A 382 -6.09 -0.02 1.12
CA TYR A 382 -4.86 0.19 0.35
C TYR A 382 -3.85 -0.97 0.43
N TYR A 383 -4.00 -1.91 1.38
CA TYR A 383 -3.14 -3.11 1.44
C TYR A 383 -3.24 -3.95 0.16
N THR A 384 -4.38 -3.84 -0.54
CA THR A 384 -4.64 -4.54 -1.80
C THR A 384 -3.66 -4.22 -2.93
N VAL A 385 -2.84 -3.16 -2.81
CA VAL A 385 -1.72 -2.91 -3.74
C VAL A 385 -0.77 -4.10 -3.86
N ALA A 386 -0.65 -4.94 -2.83
CA ALA A 386 0.14 -6.17 -2.86
C ALA A 386 -0.36 -7.20 -3.89
N LEU A 387 -1.61 -7.10 -4.37
CA LEU A 387 -2.20 -7.95 -5.42
C LEU A 387 -1.94 -7.39 -6.82
N ALA A 388 -1.67 -6.08 -6.96
CA ALA A 388 -1.63 -5.39 -8.24
C ALA A 388 -0.61 -6.01 -9.23
N PRO A 389 0.63 -6.35 -8.82
CA PRO A 389 1.58 -6.98 -9.74
C PRO A 389 1.10 -8.31 -10.32
N ALA A 390 0.44 -9.13 -9.49
CA ALA A 390 -0.04 -10.45 -9.90
C ALA A 390 -1.24 -10.36 -10.86
N ILE A 391 -2.19 -9.47 -10.57
CA ILE A 391 -3.32 -9.17 -11.47
C ILE A 391 -2.79 -8.66 -12.81
N ALA A 392 -1.91 -7.67 -12.76
CA ALA A 392 -1.32 -7.05 -13.94
C ALA A 392 -0.56 -8.07 -14.82
N ALA A 393 0.26 -8.93 -14.21
CA ALA A 393 0.97 -9.98 -14.92
C ALA A 393 0.03 -11.00 -15.55
N LEU A 394 -0.99 -11.47 -14.83
CA LEU A 394 -1.96 -12.44 -15.35
C LEU A 394 -2.75 -11.87 -16.54
N VAL A 395 -3.19 -10.61 -16.46
CA VAL A 395 -3.87 -9.92 -17.57
C VAL A 395 -2.94 -9.80 -18.77
N GLY A 396 -1.72 -9.31 -18.59
CA GLY A 396 -0.76 -9.16 -19.68
C GLY A 396 -0.40 -10.49 -20.35
N ILE A 397 -0.21 -11.55 -19.56
CA ILE A 397 0.05 -12.91 -20.07
C ILE A 397 -1.18 -13.43 -20.83
N ALA A 398 -2.35 -13.43 -20.20
CA ALA A 398 -3.55 -14.02 -20.78
C ALA A 398 -3.97 -13.32 -22.08
N VAL A 399 -3.97 -11.98 -22.10
CA VAL A 399 -4.32 -11.21 -23.30
C VAL A 399 -3.42 -11.60 -24.48
N VAL A 400 -2.10 -11.65 -24.28
CA VAL A 400 -1.17 -11.94 -25.38
C VAL A 400 -1.21 -13.40 -25.82
N GLU A 401 -1.25 -14.36 -24.90
CA GLU A 401 -1.28 -15.77 -25.27
C GLU A 401 -2.60 -16.14 -25.96
N LEU A 402 -3.74 -15.64 -25.49
CA LEU A 402 -5.02 -15.85 -26.17
C LEU A 402 -5.09 -15.12 -27.51
N TRP A 403 -4.47 -13.94 -27.63
CA TRP A 403 -4.39 -13.21 -28.90
C TRP A 403 -3.54 -13.93 -29.94
N ARG A 404 -2.47 -14.62 -29.53
CA ARG A 404 -1.72 -15.51 -30.42
C ARG A 404 -2.58 -16.66 -30.94
N GLY A 405 -3.47 -17.18 -30.10
CA GLY A 405 -4.45 -18.22 -30.46
C GLY A 405 -5.72 -17.71 -31.14
N ARG A 406 -5.80 -16.45 -31.57
CA ARG A 406 -7.05 -15.82 -32.08
C ARG A 406 -7.70 -16.52 -33.28
N GLU A 407 -7.01 -17.40 -33.98
CA GLU A 407 -7.63 -18.22 -35.04
C GLU A 407 -8.65 -19.21 -34.45
N PHE A 408 -8.43 -19.67 -33.22
CA PHE A 408 -9.34 -20.58 -32.52
C PHE A 408 -10.50 -19.82 -31.87
N ARG A 409 -11.73 -20.31 -32.09
CA ARG A 409 -12.95 -19.76 -31.46
C ARG A 409 -12.86 -19.73 -29.94
N SER A 410 -12.26 -20.74 -29.33
CA SER A 410 -12.11 -20.84 -27.87
C SER A 410 -11.23 -19.74 -27.28
N ALA A 411 -10.13 -19.37 -27.95
CA ALA A 411 -9.27 -18.28 -27.50
C ALA A 411 -9.95 -16.92 -27.66
N ARG A 412 -10.69 -16.72 -28.75
CA ARG A 412 -11.51 -15.52 -28.98
C ARG A 412 -12.65 -15.40 -27.97
N ALA A 413 -13.31 -16.52 -27.65
CA ALA A 413 -14.33 -16.58 -26.62
C ALA A 413 -13.78 -16.19 -25.24
N ALA A 414 -12.60 -16.69 -24.87
CA ALA A 414 -11.94 -16.31 -23.62
C ALA A 414 -11.57 -14.82 -23.59
N LEU A 415 -11.00 -14.27 -24.67
CA LEU A 415 -10.71 -12.82 -24.77
C LEU A 415 -11.98 -11.95 -24.68
N GLY A 416 -13.02 -12.34 -25.41
CA GLY A 416 -14.30 -11.65 -25.38
C GLY A 416 -14.94 -11.69 -23.99
N LEU A 417 -14.89 -12.86 -23.32
CA LEU A 417 -15.39 -13.02 -21.96
C LEU A 417 -14.60 -12.18 -20.95
N MET A 418 -13.26 -12.16 -21.05
CA MET A 418 -12.41 -11.30 -20.21
C MET A 418 -12.82 -9.82 -20.35
N LEU A 419 -12.98 -9.34 -21.60
CA LEU A 419 -13.32 -7.95 -21.87
C LEU A 419 -14.76 -7.62 -21.42
N ALA A 420 -15.73 -8.47 -21.74
CA ALA A 420 -17.12 -8.28 -21.35
C ALA A 420 -17.29 -8.26 -19.82
N ALA A 421 -16.69 -9.23 -19.11
CA ALA A 421 -16.75 -9.29 -17.65
C ALA A 421 -16.08 -8.07 -17.01
N THR A 422 -14.96 -7.61 -17.57
CA THR A 422 -14.29 -6.38 -17.12
C THR A 422 -15.15 -5.14 -17.38
N GLY A 423 -15.81 -5.05 -18.54
CA GLY A 423 -16.72 -3.94 -18.85
C GLY A 423 -17.94 -3.87 -17.91
N VAL A 424 -18.55 -5.02 -17.62
CA VAL A 424 -19.64 -5.14 -16.64
C VAL A 424 -19.15 -4.77 -15.24
N TRP A 425 -17.98 -5.26 -14.85
CA TRP A 425 -17.44 -4.96 -13.53
C TRP A 425 -17.03 -3.48 -13.39
N ASN A 426 -16.43 -2.89 -14.43
CA ASN A 426 -16.15 -1.46 -14.49
C ASN A 426 -17.44 -0.65 -14.36
N PHE A 427 -18.55 -1.07 -14.99
CA PHE A 427 -19.85 -0.43 -14.79
C PHE A 427 -20.24 -0.45 -13.30
N VAL A 428 -20.18 -1.61 -12.64
CA VAL A 428 -20.52 -1.74 -11.21
C VAL A 428 -19.65 -0.85 -10.32
N LEU A 429 -18.33 -0.78 -10.59
CA LEU A 429 -17.43 0.07 -9.80
C LEU A 429 -17.65 1.55 -10.04
N LEU A 430 -17.87 1.97 -11.30
CA LEU A 430 -18.18 3.35 -11.65
C LEU A 430 -19.58 3.78 -11.16
N ASP A 431 -20.50 2.84 -11.00
CA ASP A 431 -21.84 3.08 -10.45
C ASP A 431 -21.82 3.45 -8.96
N ARG A 432 -20.70 3.20 -8.26
CA ARG A 432 -20.49 3.68 -6.88
C ARG A 432 -20.24 5.18 -6.79
N THR A 433 -19.86 5.80 -7.91
CA THR A 433 -19.68 7.25 -8.07
C THR A 433 -20.50 7.75 -9.26
N PRO A 434 -21.84 7.57 -9.23
CA PRO A 434 -22.67 7.72 -10.42
C PRO A 434 -22.70 9.15 -10.98
N ASP A 435 -22.40 10.14 -10.14
CA ASP A 435 -22.32 11.56 -10.50
C ASP A 435 -20.95 11.97 -11.08
N TRP A 436 -19.90 11.17 -10.84
CA TRP A 436 -18.56 11.44 -11.35
C TRP A 436 -18.41 10.86 -12.77
N TYR A 437 -18.41 11.75 -13.77
CA TYR A 437 -18.48 11.40 -15.20
C TYR A 437 -19.56 10.35 -15.53
N PRO A 438 -20.86 10.68 -15.40
CA PRO A 438 -21.96 9.71 -15.45
C PRO A 438 -22.03 8.86 -16.73
N ALA A 439 -21.55 9.39 -17.86
CA ALA A 439 -21.51 8.70 -19.15
C ALA A 439 -20.43 7.62 -19.23
N LEU A 440 -19.36 7.70 -18.41
CA LEU A 440 -18.20 6.83 -18.50
C LEU A 440 -18.57 5.36 -18.28
N ARG A 441 -19.40 5.05 -17.26
CA ARG A 441 -19.87 3.68 -16.98
C ARG A 441 -20.57 3.05 -18.20
N TRP A 442 -21.38 3.82 -18.90
CA TRP A 442 -22.11 3.37 -20.09
C TRP A 442 -21.19 3.22 -21.31
N ILE A 443 -20.29 4.17 -21.53
CA ILE A 443 -19.31 4.12 -22.63
C ILE A 443 -18.43 2.88 -22.49
N VAL A 444 -17.91 2.62 -21.29
CA VAL A 444 -17.05 1.47 -21.01
C VAL A 444 -17.81 0.16 -21.17
N LEU A 445 -19.05 0.08 -20.66
CA LEU A 445 -19.89 -1.10 -20.78
C LEU A 445 -20.20 -1.42 -22.24
N VAL A 446 -20.82 -0.48 -22.97
CA VAL A 446 -21.24 -0.68 -24.36
C VAL A 446 -20.04 -0.96 -25.26
N GLY A 447 -18.95 -0.21 -25.10
CA GLY A 447 -17.71 -0.41 -25.85
C GLY A 447 -17.08 -1.78 -25.60
N SER A 448 -17.01 -2.21 -24.34
CA SER A 448 -16.47 -3.54 -23.98
C SER A 448 -17.31 -4.67 -24.57
N ILE A 449 -18.64 -4.58 -24.46
CA ILE A 449 -19.56 -5.60 -25.01
C ILE A 449 -19.50 -5.64 -26.53
N GLY A 450 -19.51 -4.49 -27.20
CA GLY A 450 -19.42 -4.40 -28.66
C GLY A 450 -18.11 -5.00 -29.19
N VAL A 451 -16.97 -4.62 -28.59
CA VAL A 451 -15.66 -5.18 -28.98
C VAL A 451 -15.57 -6.67 -28.65
N ALA A 452 -16.09 -7.12 -27.51
CA ALA A 452 -16.15 -8.53 -27.17
C ALA A 452 -16.95 -9.34 -28.20
N ALA A 453 -18.10 -8.83 -28.65
CA ALA A 453 -18.89 -9.47 -29.70
C ALA A 453 -18.10 -9.60 -31.02
N ILE A 454 -17.38 -8.54 -31.43
CA ILE A 454 -16.54 -8.56 -32.64
C ILE A 454 -15.39 -9.57 -32.52
N LEU A 455 -14.73 -9.63 -31.34
CA LEU A 455 -13.70 -10.62 -31.04
C LEU A 455 -14.25 -12.03 -31.21
N ILE A 456 -15.40 -12.34 -30.60
CA ILE A 456 -16.03 -13.67 -30.64
C ILE A 456 -16.52 -14.03 -32.03
N ALA A 457 -17.11 -13.08 -32.77
CA ALA A 457 -17.66 -13.32 -34.10
C ALA A 457 -16.56 -13.68 -35.11
N GLY A 458 -15.47 -12.91 -35.16
CA GLY A 458 -14.52 -13.13 -36.24
C GLY A 458 -13.35 -12.18 -36.36
N ALA A 459 -12.93 -11.46 -35.30
CA ALA A 459 -11.90 -10.43 -35.43
C ALA A 459 -10.63 -10.85 -36.21
N HIS A 460 -10.18 -12.10 -36.08
CA HIS A 460 -9.06 -12.66 -36.86
C HIS A 460 -9.18 -12.57 -38.38
N ALA A 461 -10.41 -12.51 -38.93
CA ALA A 461 -10.68 -12.45 -40.37
C ALA A 461 -10.78 -11.01 -40.92
N LEU A 462 -10.64 -9.98 -40.08
CA LEU A 462 -10.84 -8.58 -40.46
C LEU A 462 -9.59 -7.92 -41.07
N GLY A 463 -8.56 -8.69 -41.41
CA GLY A 463 -7.30 -8.18 -41.98
C GLY A 463 -6.66 -7.11 -41.09
N LYS A 464 -6.37 -5.93 -41.66
CA LYS A 464 -5.75 -4.81 -40.94
C LYS A 464 -6.61 -4.26 -39.79
N MET A 465 -7.94 -4.41 -39.86
CA MET A 465 -8.86 -3.93 -38.81
C MET A 465 -8.74 -4.72 -37.50
N THR A 466 -8.14 -5.91 -37.53
CA THR A 466 -7.84 -6.70 -36.32
C THR A 466 -7.01 -5.91 -35.31
N VAL A 467 -6.11 -5.03 -35.77
CA VAL A 467 -5.30 -4.16 -34.90
C VAL A 467 -6.17 -3.11 -34.21
N VAL A 468 -7.17 -2.56 -34.92
CA VAL A 468 -8.13 -1.61 -34.36
C VAL A 468 -8.96 -2.29 -33.27
N VAL A 469 -9.40 -3.54 -33.49
CA VAL A 469 -10.13 -4.32 -32.48
C VAL A 469 -9.26 -4.60 -31.24
N ALA A 470 -7.97 -4.93 -31.41
CA ALA A 470 -7.05 -5.05 -30.29
C ALA A 470 -6.89 -3.74 -29.50
N ALA A 471 -6.68 -2.62 -30.21
CA ALA A 471 -6.53 -1.31 -29.59
C ALA A 471 -7.80 -0.90 -28.84
N ALA A 472 -8.98 -1.11 -29.44
CA ALA A 472 -10.26 -0.85 -28.80
C ALA A 472 -10.49 -1.75 -27.58
N GLY A 473 -10.10 -3.03 -27.64
CA GLY A 473 -10.19 -3.95 -26.52
C GLY A 473 -9.31 -3.53 -25.33
N LEU A 474 -8.09 -3.08 -25.60
CA LEU A 474 -7.21 -2.51 -24.57
C LEU A 474 -7.78 -1.19 -24.03
N LEU A 475 -8.28 -0.31 -24.89
CA LEU A 475 -8.88 0.97 -24.48
C LEU A 475 -10.05 0.75 -23.53
N PHE A 476 -11.07 -0.03 -23.91
CA PHE A 476 -12.24 -0.25 -23.08
C PHE A 476 -11.96 -1.14 -21.86
N GLY A 477 -11.06 -2.12 -21.99
CA GLY A 477 -10.64 -2.94 -20.85
C GLY A 477 -9.93 -2.15 -19.76
N PHE A 478 -9.14 -1.13 -20.14
CA PHE A 478 -8.38 -0.30 -19.20
C PHE A 478 -9.08 1.02 -18.83
N ALA A 479 -10.15 1.41 -19.51
CA ALA A 479 -10.76 2.73 -19.35
C ALA A 479 -11.16 3.04 -17.89
N GLY A 480 -11.86 2.13 -17.21
CA GLY A 480 -12.29 2.34 -15.82
C GLY A 480 -11.10 2.50 -14.86
N THR A 481 -10.18 1.54 -14.85
CA THR A 481 -8.98 1.58 -14.00
C THR A 481 -8.11 2.80 -14.28
N THR A 482 -7.96 3.18 -15.56
CA THR A 482 -7.18 4.35 -15.98
C THR A 482 -7.82 5.64 -15.50
N ALA A 483 -9.13 5.80 -15.65
CA ALA A 483 -9.85 6.99 -15.20
C ALA A 483 -9.71 7.17 -13.68
N TYR A 484 -9.92 6.11 -12.89
CA TYR A 484 -9.73 6.17 -11.44
C TYR A 484 -8.27 6.42 -11.05
N ALA A 485 -7.29 5.82 -11.73
CA ALA A 485 -5.88 6.08 -11.44
C ALA A 485 -5.46 7.52 -11.74
N LEU A 486 -5.98 8.11 -12.82
CA LEU A 486 -5.76 9.52 -13.16
C LEU A 486 -6.40 10.46 -12.13
N GLU A 487 -7.64 10.17 -11.72
CA GLU A 487 -8.33 10.94 -10.67
C GLU A 487 -7.59 10.87 -9.33
N THR A 488 -7.14 9.67 -8.96
CA THR A 488 -6.33 9.43 -7.77
C THR A 488 -5.04 10.24 -7.82
N ALA A 489 -4.39 10.29 -8.99
CA ALA A 489 -3.19 11.07 -9.20
C ALA A 489 -3.45 12.61 -9.20
N ALA A 490 -4.66 13.04 -9.58
CA ALA A 490 -5.04 14.44 -9.59
C ALA A 490 -5.51 14.95 -8.22
N THR A 491 -5.96 14.05 -7.35
CA THR A 491 -6.52 14.37 -6.03
C THR A 491 -5.43 14.32 -4.95
N PRO A 492 -5.29 15.33 -4.07
CA PRO A 492 -4.44 15.26 -2.88
C PRO A 492 -4.98 14.25 -1.86
N HIS A 493 -4.10 13.49 -1.21
CA HIS A 493 -4.46 12.50 -0.20
C HIS A 493 -3.69 12.75 1.09
N SER A 494 -4.36 12.59 2.24
CA SER A 494 -3.71 12.69 3.56
C SER A 494 -4.40 11.78 4.57
N GLY A 495 -3.74 11.54 5.71
CA GLY A 495 -4.25 10.73 6.82
C GLY A 495 -3.82 9.27 6.75
N SER A 496 -4.26 8.48 7.74
CA SER A 496 -3.78 7.10 7.94
C SER A 496 -4.46 6.07 7.04
N ILE A 497 -5.62 6.37 6.47
CA ILE A 497 -6.43 5.46 5.66
C ILE A 497 -6.81 6.14 4.33
N PRO A 498 -5.84 6.41 3.44
CA PRO A 498 -6.14 6.97 2.13
C PRO A 498 -6.87 5.93 1.25
N THR A 499 -7.74 6.42 0.37
CA THR A 499 -8.51 5.61 -0.59
C THR A 499 -8.37 6.21 -1.99
N SER A 500 -8.38 5.37 -3.03
CA SER A 500 -8.24 5.81 -4.41
C SER A 500 -9.57 6.22 -5.05
N GLY A 501 -9.49 7.07 -6.06
CA GLY A 501 -10.62 7.55 -6.85
C GLY A 501 -11.15 8.93 -6.44
N PRO A 502 -12.36 9.29 -6.93
CA PRO A 502 -12.95 10.61 -6.71
C PRO A 502 -13.33 10.85 -5.24
N SER A 503 -13.10 12.07 -4.77
CA SER A 503 -13.55 12.52 -3.45
C SER A 503 -15.08 12.63 -3.43
N GLY A 504 -15.75 11.75 -2.67
CA GLY A 504 -17.22 11.72 -2.54
C GLY A 504 -17.89 10.37 -2.86
N GLY A 505 -17.17 9.40 -3.43
CA GLY A 505 -17.72 8.07 -3.76
C GLY A 505 -17.89 7.10 -2.59
N HIS A 506 -17.23 7.40 -1.48
CA HIS A 506 -17.36 6.65 -0.24
C HIS A 506 -17.53 7.70 0.84
N GLY A 507 -18.79 7.95 1.22
CA GLY A 507 -19.03 8.38 2.58
C GLY A 507 -18.34 7.35 3.46
N MET A 508 -17.22 7.74 4.08
CA MET A 508 -16.80 7.08 5.31
C MET A 508 -18.10 6.99 6.11
N GLY A 509 -18.58 5.77 6.35
CA GLY A 509 -19.45 5.55 7.48
C GLY A 509 -18.62 6.09 8.63
N GLY A 510 -18.92 7.33 9.04
CA GLY A 510 -18.17 8.02 10.06
C GLY A 510 -18.07 7.07 11.23
N PHE A 511 -17.04 7.24 12.05
CA PHE A 511 -17.08 6.73 13.41
C PHE A 511 -18.49 7.00 13.94
N GLY A 512 -19.32 5.95 14.00
CA GLY A 512 -20.69 6.09 14.45
C GLY A 512 -20.54 6.66 15.84
N GLY A 513 -20.97 7.91 16.01
CA GLY A 513 -20.91 8.56 17.30
C GLY A 513 -21.55 7.59 18.28
N MET A 514 -20.76 7.07 19.22
CA MET A 514 -21.34 6.49 20.41
C MET A 514 -22.34 7.53 20.92
N PRO A 515 -23.59 7.15 21.23
CA PRO A 515 -24.53 8.09 21.80
C PRO A 515 -23.86 8.71 23.02
N ALA A 516 -23.71 10.03 23.00
CA ALA A 516 -23.20 10.79 24.12
C ALA A 516 -24.01 10.34 25.34
N GLY A 517 -23.34 9.68 26.28
CA GLY A 517 -23.93 9.29 27.55
C GLY A 517 -24.45 10.55 28.21
N GLY A 518 -25.78 10.69 28.19
CA GLY A 518 -26.47 11.77 28.87
C GLY A 518 -26.04 11.76 30.33
N THR A 519 -25.54 12.91 30.77
CA THR A 519 -25.28 13.22 32.16
C THR A 519 -26.59 13.09 32.95
N SER A 520 -26.78 11.99 33.67
CA SER A 520 -27.77 11.93 34.74
C SER A 520 -27.03 11.81 36.07
N ALA A 521 -26.93 12.96 36.74
CA ALA A 521 -26.58 13.04 38.15
C ALA A 521 -27.50 12.13 38.98
N GLY A 522 -26.91 11.45 39.96
CA GLY A 522 -27.62 10.51 40.82
C GLY A 522 -28.72 11.15 41.66
N ALA A 523 -29.85 10.45 41.74
CA ALA A 523 -30.79 10.50 42.85
C ALA A 523 -31.32 9.06 43.08
N PRO A 524 -31.47 8.60 44.33
CA PRO A 524 -31.71 7.19 44.63
C PRO A 524 -33.19 6.80 44.75
N GLY A 525 -33.51 5.55 44.38
CA GLY A 525 -34.60 4.77 44.95
C GLY A 525 -35.89 4.66 44.12
N GLY A 526 -36.31 3.41 43.85
CA GLY A 526 -37.65 3.10 43.33
C GLY A 526 -37.76 1.75 42.61
N THR A 527 -38.18 0.72 43.33
CA THR A 527 -38.63 -0.62 42.85
C THR A 527 -39.87 -0.53 41.95
N VAL A 528 -40.02 -1.34 40.89
CA VAL A 528 -40.92 -2.54 40.69
C VAL A 528 -40.81 -3.08 39.23
N PRO A 529 -41.27 -4.32 38.90
CA PRO A 529 -40.72 -5.19 37.84
C PRO A 529 -41.69 -5.62 36.71
N GLY A 530 -41.13 -6.21 35.65
CA GLY A 530 -41.74 -7.30 34.88
C GLY A 530 -42.62 -6.92 33.67
N GLY A 531 -42.36 -7.54 32.51
CA GLY A 531 -43.26 -7.47 31.35
C GLY A 531 -42.66 -8.05 30.07
N THR A 532 -42.85 -9.35 29.85
CA THR A 532 -42.67 -10.06 28.58
C THR A 532 -43.74 -9.66 27.55
N GLY A 533 -43.38 -9.51 26.27
CA GLY A 533 -44.37 -9.37 25.20
C GLY A 533 -43.77 -9.29 23.80
N SER A 534 -44.09 -10.27 22.96
CA SER A 534 -43.71 -10.40 21.55
C SER A 534 -44.73 -9.70 20.63
N GLY A 535 -44.31 -9.26 19.43
CA GLY A 535 -45.19 -9.29 18.24
C GLY A 535 -45.31 -8.01 17.39
N THR A 536 -44.80 -8.12 16.15
CA THR A 536 -45.43 -7.74 14.85
C THR A 536 -45.82 -6.29 14.50
N THR A 537 -45.27 -5.84 13.34
CA THR A 537 -45.88 -5.11 12.19
C THR A 537 -47.27 -4.48 12.39
N ASP A 538 -47.58 -3.25 12.00
CA ASP A 538 -47.53 -2.75 10.62
C ASP A 538 -47.84 -1.22 10.55
N SER A 539 -47.50 -0.65 9.39
CA SER A 539 -47.74 0.67 8.79
C SER A 539 -49.00 1.47 9.18
N THR A 540 -48.91 2.82 9.30
CA THR A 540 -49.80 3.83 8.61
C THR A 540 -49.52 5.31 8.97
N SER A 541 -49.33 6.12 7.91
CA SER A 541 -49.70 7.53 7.63
C SER A 541 -50.18 8.54 8.70
N GLY A 542 -49.68 9.79 8.60
CA GLY A 542 -50.43 11.03 8.87
C GLY A 542 -49.64 12.16 9.57
N GLY A 543 -49.42 13.31 8.91
CA GLY A 543 -48.65 14.50 9.39
C GLY A 543 -49.32 15.34 10.51
N PRO A 544 -48.94 16.62 10.78
CA PRO A 544 -48.27 17.60 9.90
C PRO A 544 -47.14 18.47 10.53
N GLY A 545 -46.33 19.07 9.63
CA GLY A 545 -45.76 20.42 9.66
C GLY A 545 -45.12 21.00 10.93
N ASN A 546 -43.82 21.34 10.84
CA ASN A 546 -43.37 22.63 11.37
C ASN A 546 -42.14 23.21 10.65
N ALA A 547 -42.36 24.44 10.19
CA ALA A 547 -41.49 25.56 9.84
C ALA A 547 -39.96 25.38 9.75
N GLN A 548 -39.46 25.75 8.57
CA GLN A 548 -38.09 26.15 8.27
C GLN A 548 -37.89 27.67 8.53
N PRO A 549 -36.76 28.10 9.12
CA PRO A 549 -36.25 29.45 8.96
C PRO A 549 -35.17 29.55 7.86
N PRO A 550 -34.95 30.75 7.30
CA PRO A 550 -34.23 30.95 6.04
C PRO A 550 -32.71 31.08 6.22
N GLY A 551 -32.00 30.83 5.12
CA GLY A 551 -30.56 30.61 5.08
C GLY A 551 -29.64 31.80 5.39
N SER A 552 -28.40 31.43 5.66
CA SER A 552 -27.21 32.27 5.54
C SER A 552 -26.26 31.60 4.55
N ALA A 553 -25.90 32.37 3.53
CA ALA A 553 -25.04 32.01 2.42
C ALA A 553 -23.56 31.83 2.84
N ASP A 554 -22.87 31.06 2.00
CA ASP A 554 -21.43 31.11 1.71
C ASP A 554 -20.42 30.93 2.85
N SER A 555 -19.97 29.67 3.01
CA SER A 555 -18.57 29.39 3.32
C SER A 555 -18.04 28.30 2.40
N THR A 556 -17.33 28.73 1.37
CA THR A 556 -16.50 27.91 0.49
C THR A 556 -15.43 27.16 1.29
N GLY A 557 -15.33 25.84 1.08
CA GLY A 557 -14.09 25.07 1.25
C GLY A 557 -13.68 24.70 2.69
N ALA A 558 -14.51 23.93 3.41
CA ALA A 558 -14.06 23.25 4.61
C ALA A 558 -13.14 22.07 4.23
N ARG A 559 -11.83 22.27 4.45
CA ARG A 559 -10.82 21.20 4.45
C ARG A 559 -11.25 20.14 5.46
N SER A 560 -11.35 18.88 5.02
CA SER A 560 -11.52 17.73 5.90
C SER A 560 -10.24 17.52 6.72
N GLY A 561 -10.12 18.25 7.84
CA GLY A 561 -9.06 18.04 8.82
C GLY A 561 -9.33 16.77 9.62
N GLY A 562 -8.43 15.80 9.54
CA GLY A 562 -8.44 14.64 10.42
C GLY A 562 -8.31 15.04 11.90
N PRO A 563 -8.66 14.14 12.83
CA PRO A 563 -8.56 14.39 14.27
C PRO A 563 -7.07 14.55 14.64
N GLY A 564 -6.61 15.80 14.70
CA GLY A 564 -5.21 16.17 14.87
C GLY A 564 -4.89 17.61 14.43
N GLY A 565 -5.71 18.19 13.54
CA GLY A 565 -5.48 19.55 13.01
C GLY A 565 -5.72 20.73 13.97
N GLY A 566 -6.20 20.49 15.20
CA GLY A 566 -6.53 21.57 16.13
C GLY A 566 -5.33 22.27 16.76
N ASN A 567 -4.21 21.55 16.96
CA ASN A 567 -3.03 22.09 17.66
C ASN A 567 -1.91 22.53 16.70
N SER A 568 -1.92 22.06 15.46
CA SER A 568 -0.92 22.48 14.49
C SER A 568 -1.09 23.98 14.21
N ASP A 569 -2.28 24.53 14.04
CA ASP A 569 -2.47 25.97 13.73
C ASP A 569 -2.27 26.93 14.93
N ASN A 570 -1.92 26.41 16.11
CA ASN A 570 -1.68 27.21 17.30
C ASN A 570 -0.25 27.80 17.30
N THR A 571 -0.09 29.02 16.79
CA THR A 571 1.21 29.72 16.70
C THR A 571 1.90 29.88 18.06
N ALA A 572 1.16 30.22 19.11
CA ALA A 572 1.72 30.40 20.46
C ALA A 572 2.32 29.09 21.00
N LEU A 573 1.64 27.97 20.74
CA LEU A 573 2.13 26.64 21.09
C LEU A 573 3.40 26.27 20.32
N ARG A 574 3.47 26.59 19.02
CA ARG A 574 4.66 26.34 18.21
C ARG A 574 5.87 27.13 18.71
N GLU A 575 5.68 28.40 19.06
CA GLU A 575 6.74 29.25 19.60
C GLU A 575 7.24 28.75 20.96
N LEU A 576 6.30 28.35 21.84
CA LEU A 576 6.63 27.73 23.12
C LEU A 576 7.53 26.51 22.93
N LEU A 577 7.14 25.60 22.03
CA LEU A 577 7.89 24.36 21.76
C LEU A 577 9.28 24.64 21.18
N LYS A 578 9.39 25.57 20.22
CA LYS A 578 10.67 25.97 19.62
C LYS A 578 11.63 26.62 20.63
N SER A 579 11.12 27.21 21.71
CA SER A 579 11.94 27.80 22.76
C SER A 579 12.55 26.77 23.72
N ALA A 580 12.01 25.54 23.77
CA ALA A 580 12.53 24.48 24.63
C ALA A 580 13.74 23.80 23.99
N ASN A 581 14.86 23.71 24.73
CA ASN A 581 16.11 23.10 24.26
C ASN A 581 16.37 21.73 24.92
N ASN A 582 15.32 21.07 25.37
CA ASN A 582 15.37 19.79 26.06
C ASN A 582 15.44 18.63 25.05
N ARG A 583 15.77 17.42 25.51
CA ARG A 583 15.73 16.21 24.67
C ARG A 583 14.36 16.01 24.03
N TRP A 584 13.31 16.30 24.80
CA TRP A 584 11.93 16.43 24.34
C TRP A 584 11.40 17.80 24.74
N ALA A 585 11.04 18.61 23.75
CA ALA A 585 10.40 19.90 24.01
C ALA A 585 9.09 19.71 24.77
N ALA A 586 8.39 18.62 24.50
CA ALA A 586 7.23 18.22 25.28
C ALA A 586 6.95 16.72 25.22
N ALA A 587 5.99 16.27 26.03
CA ALA A 587 5.37 14.95 25.93
C ALA A 587 3.84 15.07 25.76
N THR A 588 3.24 14.16 25.00
CA THR A 588 1.79 14.04 24.80
C THR A 588 1.38 12.59 24.65
N VAL A 589 0.13 12.26 24.97
CA VAL A 589 -0.43 10.93 24.73
C VAL A 589 -0.72 10.75 23.24
N GLY A 590 -0.27 9.62 22.68
CA GLY A 590 -0.54 9.21 21.31
C GLY A 590 0.41 9.79 20.26
N SER A 591 0.86 8.94 19.34
CA SER A 591 1.81 9.34 18.28
C SER A 591 1.24 10.33 17.26
N GLN A 592 -0.07 10.34 17.02
CA GLN A 592 -0.69 11.26 16.06
C GLN A 592 -0.56 12.72 16.53
N SER A 593 -0.83 12.97 17.80
CA SER A 593 -0.68 14.30 18.41
C SER A 593 0.77 14.74 18.45
N ALA A 594 1.69 13.83 18.82
CA ALA A 594 3.13 14.10 18.84
C ALA A 594 3.63 14.46 17.43
N GLY A 595 3.40 13.60 16.44
CA GLY A 595 3.89 13.80 15.07
C GLY A 595 3.38 15.08 14.41
N SER A 596 2.13 15.47 14.67
CA SER A 596 1.60 16.76 14.17
C SER A 596 2.36 17.96 14.73
N LEU A 597 2.69 17.94 16.03
CA LEU A 597 3.49 18.99 16.65
C LEU A 597 4.91 18.99 16.08
N GLU A 598 5.56 17.83 15.99
CA GLU A 598 6.92 17.68 15.43
C GLU A 598 7.04 18.24 14.02
N LEU A 599 6.13 17.84 13.13
CA LEU A 599 6.12 18.32 11.74
C LEU A 599 5.95 19.84 11.65
N SER A 600 5.21 20.44 12.59
CA SER A 600 4.94 21.88 12.61
C SER A 600 6.03 22.73 13.27
N THR A 601 6.81 22.16 14.21
CA THR A 601 7.81 22.88 14.99
C THR A 601 9.25 22.52 14.64
N GLY A 602 9.48 21.30 14.14
CA GLY A 602 10.79 20.69 13.98
C GLY A 602 11.44 20.21 15.29
N THR A 603 10.71 20.26 16.41
CA THR A 603 11.21 19.86 17.74
C THR A 603 10.82 18.42 18.06
N SER A 604 11.62 17.73 18.87
CA SER A 604 11.31 16.38 19.36
C SER A 604 10.17 16.39 20.38
N ILE A 605 9.13 15.55 20.19
CA ILE A 605 7.98 15.42 21.09
C ILE A 605 7.81 13.95 21.50
N MET A 606 7.86 13.67 22.80
CA MET A 606 7.68 12.31 23.30
C MET A 606 6.22 11.87 23.15
N ALA A 607 5.98 10.82 22.35
CA ALA A 607 4.70 10.13 22.30
C ALA A 607 4.60 9.09 23.43
N ILE A 608 3.66 9.31 24.34
CA ILE A 608 3.33 8.35 25.40
C ILE A 608 2.30 7.36 24.87
N GLY A 609 2.60 6.07 25.00
CA GLY A 609 1.70 4.97 24.66
C GLY A 609 1.59 4.63 23.17
N GLY A 610 2.53 5.09 22.34
CA GLY A 610 2.57 4.71 20.92
C GLY A 610 1.37 5.20 20.11
N PHE A 611 1.02 4.48 19.04
CA PHE A 611 0.02 4.92 18.06
C PHE A 611 -1.37 5.18 18.68
N THR A 612 -1.82 4.27 19.55
CA THR A 612 -3.13 4.29 20.21
C THR A 612 -3.12 4.89 21.62
N GLY A 613 -1.94 5.19 22.17
CA GLY A 613 -1.80 5.59 23.58
C GLY A 613 -1.85 4.42 24.59
N SER A 614 -1.82 3.17 24.12
CA SER A 614 -1.95 1.96 24.93
C SER A 614 -0.64 1.24 25.21
N ASP A 615 0.46 1.55 24.52
CA ASP A 615 1.74 0.91 24.78
C ASP A 615 2.23 1.26 26.20
N ASN A 616 2.90 0.32 26.86
CA ASN A 616 3.48 0.54 28.20
C ASN A 616 4.82 1.29 28.09
N SER A 617 4.82 2.46 27.45
CA SER A 617 6.04 3.24 27.21
C SER A 617 5.79 4.75 27.11
N PRO A 618 6.57 5.57 27.83
CA PRO A 618 7.37 5.18 28.99
C PRO A 618 6.46 4.68 30.15
N THR A 619 7.02 3.94 31.09
CA THR A 619 6.35 3.70 32.38
C THR A 619 6.31 5.01 33.19
N LEU A 620 5.43 5.10 34.20
CA LEU A 620 5.40 6.27 35.09
C LEU A 620 6.77 6.56 35.72
N ALA A 621 7.46 5.52 36.20
CA ALA A 621 8.78 5.67 36.82
C ALA A 621 9.84 6.20 35.83
N GLN A 622 9.82 5.72 34.59
CA GLN A 622 10.70 6.24 33.53
C GLN A 622 10.38 7.70 33.21
N PHE A 623 9.10 8.05 33.08
CA PHE A 623 8.66 9.41 32.84
C PHE A 623 9.11 10.37 33.94
N GLN A 624 8.90 10.00 35.21
CA GLN A 624 9.37 10.77 36.37
C GLN A 624 10.89 10.98 36.34
N GLN A 625 11.65 9.95 35.96
CA GLN A 625 13.10 10.07 35.83
C GLN A 625 13.50 11.03 34.71
N TYR A 626 12.83 11.00 33.56
CA TYR A 626 13.08 11.94 32.46
C TYR A 626 12.76 13.39 32.87
N VAL A 627 11.67 13.61 33.59
CA VAL A 627 11.34 14.94 34.13
C VAL A 627 12.41 15.39 35.13
N LYS A 628 12.81 14.53 36.07
CA LYS A 628 13.87 14.82 37.04
C LYS A 628 15.22 15.16 36.39
N ASN A 629 15.55 14.51 35.27
CA ASN A 629 16.75 14.77 34.50
C ASN A 629 16.68 16.09 33.70
N GLY A 630 15.52 16.73 33.63
CA GLY A 630 15.28 17.86 32.73
C GLY A 630 15.20 17.45 31.26
N ASP A 631 14.91 16.19 30.94
CA ASP A 631 14.80 15.71 29.57
C ASP A 631 13.50 16.20 28.88
N ILE A 632 12.45 16.50 29.65
CA ILE A 632 11.13 16.91 29.15
C ILE A 632 10.77 18.29 29.73
N HIS A 633 10.39 19.24 28.88
CA HIS A 633 9.99 20.58 29.33
C HIS A 633 8.49 20.69 29.61
N TYR A 634 7.66 20.40 28.61
CA TYR A 634 6.21 20.56 28.72
C TYR A 634 5.47 19.22 28.66
N PHE A 635 4.27 19.17 29.22
CA PHE A 635 3.32 18.08 29.01
C PHE A 635 1.99 18.62 28.50
N PHE A 636 1.45 17.95 27.49
CA PHE A 636 0.11 18.22 26.96
C PHE A 636 -0.83 17.11 27.40
N ALA A 637 -1.77 17.44 28.28
CA ALA A 637 -2.93 16.60 28.52
C ALA A 637 -3.79 16.65 27.24
N GLY A 638 -3.82 15.56 26.48
CA GLY A 638 -4.64 15.51 25.27
C GLY A 638 -6.11 15.77 25.59
N GLY A 639 -6.76 16.65 24.82
CA GLY A 639 -8.22 16.85 24.86
C GLY A 639 -8.65 18.32 24.78
N GLY A 640 -8.90 18.82 23.57
CA GLY A 640 -9.94 19.86 23.43
C GLY A 640 -11.31 19.30 23.84
N PRO A 641 -12.31 20.15 24.13
CA PRO A 641 -13.66 19.69 24.50
C PRO A 641 -14.23 18.81 23.38
N GLY A 642 -14.23 17.49 23.57
CA GLY A 642 -14.63 16.50 22.56
C GLY A 642 -13.56 15.47 22.14
N GLY A 643 -12.32 15.62 22.60
CA GLY A 643 -11.29 14.59 22.48
C GLY A 643 -11.56 13.45 23.46
N GLY A 644 -12.44 12.51 23.09
CA GLY A 644 -12.77 11.37 23.92
C GLY A 644 -11.52 10.58 24.32
N ARG A 645 -11.46 10.18 25.60
CA ARG A 645 -10.59 9.07 26.06
C ARG A 645 -10.73 7.94 25.04
N GLY A 646 -9.64 7.60 24.37
CA GLY A 646 -9.64 6.46 23.45
C GLY A 646 -10.18 5.20 24.15
N PRO A 647 -10.77 4.25 23.41
CA PRO A 647 -11.23 2.98 24.00
C PRO A 647 -10.03 2.29 24.66
N GLY A 648 -9.98 2.30 25.99
CA GLY A 648 -8.81 1.93 26.80
C GLY A 648 -8.51 2.87 27.97
N GLY A 649 -9.18 4.03 28.03
CA GLY A 649 -9.06 5.02 29.11
C GLY A 649 -9.62 4.54 30.45
N GLY A 650 -8.82 3.75 31.18
CA GLY A 650 -9.07 3.40 32.58
C GLY A 650 -7.86 2.82 33.32
N SER A 651 -6.93 2.18 32.62
CA SER A 651 -5.73 1.58 33.24
C SER A 651 -4.57 1.48 32.24
N GLY A 652 -3.45 2.12 32.53
CA GLY A 652 -2.21 2.05 31.72
C GLY A 652 -1.32 3.26 31.92
N SER A 653 -0.04 3.17 31.54
CA SER A 653 0.97 4.19 31.87
C SER A 653 0.65 5.59 31.35
N ALA A 654 -0.01 5.73 30.20
CA ALA A 654 -0.47 7.04 29.73
C ALA A 654 -1.41 7.74 30.73
N SER A 655 -2.34 6.99 31.31
CA SER A 655 -3.28 7.51 32.32
C SER A 655 -2.61 7.81 33.66
N GLU A 656 -1.68 6.96 34.08
CA GLU A 656 -0.87 7.16 35.30
C GLU A 656 0.01 8.40 35.19
N ILE A 657 0.69 8.58 34.05
CA ILE A 657 1.53 9.75 33.77
C ILE A 657 0.68 11.01 33.74
N THR A 658 -0.46 11.00 33.04
CA THR A 658 -1.35 12.15 32.97
C THR A 658 -1.82 12.55 34.38
N SER A 659 -2.30 11.60 35.17
CA SER A 659 -2.76 11.85 36.55
C SER A 659 -1.65 12.36 37.47
N TRP A 660 -0.43 11.83 37.30
CA TRP A 660 0.74 12.29 38.05
C TRP A 660 1.11 13.74 37.68
N VAL A 661 1.11 14.09 36.39
CA VAL A 661 1.40 15.46 35.95
C VAL A 661 0.34 16.44 36.49
N GLU A 662 -0.94 16.10 36.35
CA GLU A 662 -2.06 16.96 36.80
C GLU A 662 -2.05 17.21 38.31
N SER A 663 -1.47 16.30 39.10
CA SER A 663 -1.38 16.43 40.56
C SER A 663 -0.11 17.14 41.05
N HIS A 664 0.92 17.27 40.22
CA HIS A 664 2.23 17.79 40.63
C HIS A 664 2.67 19.08 39.91
N TYR A 665 1.94 19.53 38.89
CA TYR A 665 2.28 20.72 38.10
C TYR A 665 1.05 21.60 37.86
N THR A 666 1.26 22.91 37.77
CA THR A 666 0.16 23.85 37.50
C THR A 666 -0.13 23.90 36.00
N ALA A 667 -1.40 23.76 35.63
CA ALA A 667 -1.87 23.95 34.27
C ALA A 667 -1.76 25.44 33.86
N ILE A 668 -1.18 25.68 32.69
CA ILE A 668 -1.21 26.96 31.99
C ILE A 668 -1.97 26.81 30.67
N THR A 669 -2.55 27.90 30.18
CA THR A 669 -3.25 27.91 28.88
C THR A 669 -2.40 28.62 27.84
N VAL A 670 -2.04 27.94 26.75
CA VAL A 670 -1.25 28.50 25.65
C VAL A 670 -2.03 28.35 24.34
N GLY A 671 -2.50 29.48 23.80
CA GLY A 671 -3.32 29.49 22.58
C GLY A 671 -4.58 28.63 22.67
N GLY A 672 -5.18 28.51 23.86
CA GLY A 672 -6.37 27.68 24.10
C GLY A 672 -6.10 26.21 24.41
N THR A 673 -4.84 25.78 24.44
CA THR A 673 -4.44 24.41 24.82
C THR A 673 -3.94 24.38 26.27
N THR A 674 -4.36 23.39 27.05
CA THR A 674 -3.84 23.12 28.40
C THR A 674 -2.44 22.52 28.32
N VAL A 675 -1.48 23.18 28.98
CA VAL A 675 -0.07 22.79 29.02
C VAL A 675 0.40 22.76 30.48
N TYR A 676 1.28 21.83 30.82
CA TYR A 676 1.95 21.77 32.11
C TYR A 676 3.44 22.03 31.92
N ASP A 677 4.01 22.98 32.67
CA ASP A 677 5.46 23.24 32.71
C ASP A 677 6.11 22.31 33.73
N LEU A 678 6.82 21.28 33.25
CA LEU A 678 7.44 20.25 34.09
C LEU A 678 8.69 20.75 34.81
N THR A 679 9.11 22.00 34.59
CA THR A 679 10.21 22.64 35.32
C THR A 679 9.73 23.39 36.56
N ARG A 680 8.41 23.52 36.76
CA ARG A 680 7.79 24.29 37.86
C ARG A 680 6.79 23.42 38.64
N PRO A 681 7.26 22.54 39.54
CA PRO A 681 6.38 21.73 40.37
C PRO A 681 5.51 22.59 41.30
N THR A 682 4.32 22.11 41.61
CA THR A 682 3.45 22.68 42.64
C THR A 682 3.97 22.26 44.02
N GLY A 683 4.90 23.02 44.59
CA GLY A 683 5.46 22.75 45.92
C GLY A 683 6.78 23.45 46.18
#